data_AF-L8WVK9-F1
#
_entry.id   AF-L8WVK9-F1
#
_cell.length_a   1.000
_cell.length_b   1.000
_cell.length_c   1.000
_cell.angle_alpha   90.00
_cell.angle_beta   90.00
_cell.angle_gamma   90.00
#
_symmetry.space_group_name_H-M   'P 1'
#
loop_
_entity.id
_entity.type
_entity.pdbx_description
1 polymer ?
#
loop_
_entity_poly.entity_id
_entity_poly.type
_entity_poly.pdbx_seq_one_letter_code
_entity_poly.pdbx_strand_id
1 'polypeptide(L)'
;MFFALSLIIALLSMGWSLPLPYKVRQAEGEKFVVAHHMVGNTFPYTYDTWLADVKLAHANGIDAFALNVGTDSWQKDRVKDAFDAARDSGTGFKMFMSFDMAVNPCAGSSDAAALREYITTYASHPAQLRYNGKVFASTFAGESCTFGAATTEQGWKEQFTDQLTGENAALFVPSFFMDPARFKSFSAMDGAFNVGCLLLWNGGWPTQLSAAKLSQTISFLNSNPVDASKAPIPVPPTLTPIAGVVSALSTLSLKQRDDSLAPVAESKLAAALAGAINLDSDTSISANLGTSGDSGAGTVYMACVSPWFYTHYGPDSFNKNWIYRSDDWLYNTRWDQLIRSRDKIDIVQIVSWNDYGESHYIGPIEGAQPNSNAWVDGFDHQAWLQMTSYYATAFKTGQYPTIEKDQIFLTARPHPAHADASDDPVGKPTDFELTEDALWAVVFATAPAKVTLSADPAKPEEFDVPAGVSKLRISLVAGQGIAATMTRDGATLVDMKPDFYFDPNPTTYNYNAATFTGTADTMSLNVPIVKLNSGDSIPAVGLGCWMGSVGGGEQAYEMVKLALRLGYRHFDTVRRFLKFPMPLDMVCSPRMRGNCESVIHGPTGNEEGVGRAIRESGIPRSEIFVTTNDWDHDSPKRGLEGSLMALGLDYIDLYLMHWPMARVGGRDGRILQPDESPTFVETWLAMEKLLDTGKKAKVIPVVNQVELHPCYPQNKLIEFCRSKGIYPTAYCPLGQYRSPFFSDPVFIRAAEQLSKELSREVTPSQLVLSWAVQRGTIIIPKSSNESRLKQNLDVGIITLPKAIFEIVDSYHKGPGMHKTLDEYTLREPGTVGGWTYEQMVLTRTILPPSFTQQALSPIRALIATLTVTVKPEGSDYPDPFGRIRTQGSDFWQNPNPDFELCLQISGVSAENPNPRVRIWGSDNPDLGGSPCSMAIPSIKLNTGSEIPVVGLGCWMGAPGRKEASYEIVKKALKIGYRHFDKHLLRRLPDMMRLEGHQRLGNIPFGDICDNKTYVSTITSNEPMNAQQHPCSFLISDYDHDDPRRGLEKSLKELNLEYIDLYLMHWPMARLDSMEGQGIVCKVYQPEESPTFVDTWLEMEKLLDTVRGIGVSNFSIMNLNILIGRANVVPAANEVELNPSNPQHALVDFCKSKGIQVIGYGPLGQYRAPFHTDPELLHASEKLGGALSRKISPSQLVLSWGVQRGTIVIPKSEKRLKLNFESNQIVNLPQDIFEIVDNYHKKPGMHRSLDAKTIEEPGSVAG
;
A
#
# COMPACT_ATOMS: atom_id res chain seq x y z
N MET A 1 -20.62 23.69 59.48
CA MET A 1 -20.65 24.40 58.17
C MET A 1 -19.28 24.91 57.76
N PHE A 2 -18.67 25.92 58.43
CA PHE A 2 -17.36 26.46 58.01
C PHE A 2 -16.28 25.41 57.70
N PHE A 3 -16.09 24.39 58.56
CA PHE A 3 -15.13 23.30 58.32
C PHE A 3 -15.36 22.52 57.01
N ALA A 4 -16.62 22.30 56.60
CA ALA A 4 -16.93 21.63 55.35
C ALA A 4 -16.60 22.51 54.14
N LEU A 5 -16.83 23.82 54.25
CA LEU A 5 -16.50 24.78 53.19
C LEU A 5 -14.98 24.89 53.00
N SER A 6 -14.19 24.89 54.08
CA SER A 6 -12.72 24.86 54.02
C SER A 6 -12.18 23.59 53.36
N LEU A 7 -12.77 22.42 53.65
CA LEU A 7 -12.38 21.15 53.03
C LEU A 7 -12.70 21.12 51.53
N ILE A 8 -13.88 21.64 51.15
CA ILE A 8 -14.30 21.77 49.75
C ILE A 8 -13.40 22.75 48.99
N ILE A 9 -13.01 23.89 49.59
CA ILE A 9 -12.09 24.85 48.97
C ILE A 9 -10.69 24.23 48.79
N ALA A 10 -10.19 23.45 49.76
CA ALA A 10 -8.91 22.74 49.61
C ALA A 10 -8.94 21.73 48.45
N LEU A 11 -10.00 20.92 48.35
CA LEU A 11 -10.19 19.95 47.26
C LEU A 11 -10.40 20.62 45.90
N LEU A 12 -11.16 21.73 45.83
CA LEU A 12 -11.32 22.50 44.60
C LEU A 12 -10.04 23.22 44.18
N SER A 13 -9.16 23.61 45.12
CA SER A 13 -7.85 24.20 44.80
C SER A 13 -6.82 23.21 44.26
N MET A 14 -7.10 21.90 44.32
CA MET A 14 -6.37 20.86 43.59
C MET A 14 -6.93 20.61 42.18
N GLY A 15 -8.01 21.27 41.80
CA GLY A 15 -8.58 21.20 40.46
C GLY A 15 -7.85 22.10 39.46
N TRP A 16 -7.31 21.48 38.41
CA TRP A 16 -7.01 22.13 37.12
C TRP A 16 -6.05 23.33 37.16
N SER A 17 -4.80 23.11 37.55
CA SER A 17 -3.70 23.95 37.08
C SER A 17 -3.48 23.72 35.58
N LEU A 18 -4.04 24.60 34.74
CA LEU A 18 -3.67 24.70 33.32
C LEU A 18 -2.14 24.80 33.19
N PRO A 19 -1.49 24.07 32.26
CA PRO A 19 -0.07 24.22 32.01
C PRO A 19 0.18 25.62 31.46
N LEU A 20 0.72 26.52 32.30
CA LEU A 20 1.23 27.80 31.84
C LEU A 20 2.29 27.55 30.75
N PRO A 21 2.31 28.33 29.65
CA PRO A 21 3.31 28.17 28.59
C PRO A 21 4.70 28.55 29.14
N TYR A 22 5.40 27.53 29.65
CA TYR A 22 6.70 27.70 30.28
C TYR A 22 7.71 28.12 29.21
N LYS A 23 8.47 29.18 29.46
CA LYS A 23 9.59 29.56 28.58
C LYS A 23 10.74 28.59 28.79
N VAL A 24 10.68 27.48 28.07
CA VAL A 24 11.77 26.50 27.98
C VAL A 24 13.03 27.20 27.49
N ARG A 25 14.14 26.96 28.17
CA ARG A 25 15.46 27.46 27.77
C ARG A 25 15.99 26.52 26.68
N GLN A 26 16.52 27.04 25.58
CA GLN A 26 17.26 26.17 24.66
C GLN A 26 18.49 25.64 25.40
N ALA A 27 18.60 24.31 25.48
CA ALA A 27 19.77 23.63 26.02
C ALA A 27 20.78 23.47 24.88
N GLU A 28 22.03 23.88 25.11
CA GLU A 28 23.10 23.80 24.12
C GLU A 28 23.72 22.39 24.12
N GLY A 29 23.00 21.42 23.56
CA GLY A 29 23.46 20.03 23.45
C GLY A 29 22.45 19.13 22.72
N GLU A 30 22.97 18.09 22.07
CA GLU A 30 22.17 17.06 21.40
C GLU A 30 21.56 16.10 22.44
N LYS A 31 20.25 15.81 22.32
CA LYS A 31 19.49 15.01 23.29
C LYS A 31 18.99 13.73 22.63
N PHE A 32 19.15 12.60 23.31
CA PHE A 32 18.83 11.28 22.76
C PHE A 32 17.75 10.55 23.57
N VAL A 33 16.96 9.74 22.88
CA VAL A 33 16.08 8.72 23.48
C VAL A 33 16.55 7.36 22.97
N VAL A 34 16.81 6.42 23.87
CA VAL A 34 17.37 5.10 23.56
C VAL A 34 16.56 4.00 24.25
N ALA A 35 16.66 2.76 23.79
CA ALA A 35 16.03 1.61 24.48
C ALA A 35 17.05 0.50 24.77
N HIS A 36 16.96 -0.13 25.94
CA HIS A 36 17.79 -1.28 26.28
C HIS A 36 17.37 -2.52 25.49
N HIS A 37 18.31 -3.27 24.92
CA HIS A 37 17.98 -4.43 24.10
C HIS A 37 18.71 -5.67 24.59
N MET A 38 17.97 -6.65 25.12
CA MET A 38 18.49 -7.91 25.68
C MET A 38 18.97 -8.80 24.54
N VAL A 39 20.28 -8.80 24.24
CA VAL A 39 20.86 -9.62 23.15
C VAL A 39 20.76 -11.11 23.52
N GLY A 40 20.76 -11.46 24.81
CA GLY A 40 20.43 -12.81 25.30
C GLY A 40 19.07 -13.35 24.81
N ASN A 41 18.07 -12.49 24.60
CA ASN A 41 16.76 -12.90 24.08
C ASN A 41 16.75 -13.01 22.53
N THR A 42 17.82 -12.56 21.85
CA THR A 42 17.87 -12.50 20.37
C THR A 42 18.45 -13.74 19.70
N PHE A 43 18.62 -14.88 20.39
CA PHE A 43 19.18 -16.11 19.78
C PHE A 43 18.57 -16.46 18.40
N PRO A 44 17.23 -16.48 18.22
CA PRO A 44 16.61 -16.78 16.92
C PRO A 44 16.41 -15.55 16.01
N TYR A 45 16.82 -14.34 16.42
CA TYR A 45 16.71 -13.15 15.56
C TYR A 45 17.50 -13.35 14.26
N THR A 46 16.95 -12.82 13.18
CA THR A 46 17.64 -12.66 11.90
C THR A 46 18.09 -11.21 11.71
N TYR A 47 18.90 -10.96 10.68
CA TYR A 47 19.17 -9.60 10.22
C TYR A 47 17.88 -8.82 9.89
N ASP A 48 16.90 -9.47 9.27
CA ASP A 48 15.62 -8.82 8.92
C ASP A 48 14.77 -8.50 10.17
N THR A 49 14.87 -9.32 11.22
CA THR A 49 14.28 -9.04 12.54
C THR A 49 14.85 -7.76 13.14
N TRP A 50 16.19 -7.66 13.23
CA TRP A 50 16.87 -6.44 13.67
C TRP A 50 16.53 -5.22 12.80
N LEU A 51 16.39 -5.41 11.49
CA LEU A 51 16.03 -4.36 10.53
C LEU A 51 14.60 -3.87 10.69
N ALA A 52 13.67 -4.73 11.11
CA ALA A 52 12.31 -4.36 11.48
C ALA A 52 12.30 -3.55 12.79
N ASP A 53 12.94 -4.08 13.85
CA ASP A 53 13.02 -3.44 15.16
C ASP A 53 13.66 -2.04 15.10
N VAL A 54 14.78 -1.89 14.38
CA VAL A 54 15.43 -0.58 14.15
C VAL A 54 14.48 0.42 13.51
N LYS A 55 13.72 0.01 12.49
CA LYS A 55 12.78 0.90 11.77
C LYS A 55 11.58 1.25 12.64
N LEU A 56 11.07 0.30 13.41
CA LEU A 56 9.93 0.48 14.32
C LEU A 56 10.30 1.39 15.50
N ALA A 57 11.48 1.20 16.09
CA ALA A 57 12.02 2.06 17.15
C ALA A 57 12.24 3.50 16.64
N HIS A 58 12.87 3.67 15.47
CA HIS A 58 13.08 4.97 14.85
C HIS A 58 11.75 5.70 14.54
N ALA A 59 10.76 4.99 13.99
CA ALA A 59 9.43 5.55 13.70
C ALA A 59 8.69 6.02 14.97
N ASN A 60 9.03 5.48 16.14
CA ASN A 60 8.50 5.90 17.44
C ASN A 60 9.46 6.82 18.22
N GLY A 61 10.40 7.48 17.53
CA GLY A 61 11.22 8.54 18.08
C GLY A 61 12.41 8.09 18.92
N ILE A 62 12.77 6.80 18.90
CA ILE A 62 13.98 6.26 19.53
C ILE A 62 15.17 6.42 18.55
N ASP A 63 16.31 6.85 19.06
CA ASP A 63 17.52 7.17 18.27
C ASP A 63 18.56 6.04 18.27
N ALA A 64 18.57 5.19 19.31
CA ALA A 64 19.53 4.10 19.45
C ALA A 64 19.02 2.91 20.30
N PHE A 65 19.65 1.74 20.13
CA PHE A 65 19.61 0.68 21.14
C PHE A 65 20.89 0.59 21.98
N ALA A 66 20.70 0.38 23.28
CA ALA A 66 21.74 0.02 24.24
C ALA A 66 21.80 -1.52 24.33
N LEU A 67 22.72 -2.14 23.59
CA LEU A 67 22.81 -3.59 23.46
C LEU A 67 23.31 -4.21 24.77
N ASN A 68 22.43 -4.91 25.49
CA ASN A 68 22.74 -5.69 26.67
C ASN A 68 23.41 -7.00 26.23
N VAL A 69 24.72 -7.13 26.48
CA VAL A 69 25.55 -8.22 25.98
C VAL A 69 26.11 -9.03 27.14
N GLY A 70 25.81 -10.33 27.14
CA GLY A 70 26.31 -11.35 28.06
C GLY A 70 27.53 -12.11 27.53
N THR A 71 27.74 -13.32 28.03
CA THR A 71 28.95 -14.13 27.81
C THR A 71 28.87 -15.14 26.66
N ASP A 72 27.69 -15.40 26.10
CA ASP A 72 27.54 -16.42 25.05
C ASP A 72 28.23 -16.02 23.75
N SER A 73 29.00 -16.95 23.17
CA SER A 73 29.78 -16.69 21.95
C SER A 73 28.94 -16.27 20.74
N TRP A 74 27.70 -16.76 20.63
CA TRP A 74 26.77 -16.42 19.54
C TRP A 74 26.23 -14.98 19.62
N GLN A 75 26.30 -14.31 20.78
CA GLN A 75 25.84 -12.93 20.90
C GLN A 75 26.70 -11.97 20.05
N LYS A 76 27.96 -12.31 19.76
CA LYS A 76 28.81 -11.55 18.81
C LYS A 76 28.18 -11.45 17.41
N ASP A 77 27.55 -12.52 16.93
CA ASP A 77 26.89 -12.54 15.61
C ASP A 77 25.61 -11.69 15.63
N ARG A 78 24.80 -11.78 16.70
CA ARG A 78 23.60 -10.94 16.85
C ARG A 78 23.92 -9.46 17.02
N VAL A 79 24.98 -9.10 17.74
CA VAL A 79 25.49 -7.72 17.80
C VAL A 79 25.93 -7.24 16.41
N LYS A 80 26.63 -8.08 15.63
CA LYS A 80 27.02 -7.73 14.26
C LYS A 80 25.79 -7.47 13.38
N ASP A 81 24.79 -8.34 13.44
CA ASP A 81 23.55 -8.21 12.68
C ASP A 81 22.78 -6.93 13.06
N ALA A 82 22.74 -6.56 14.35
CA ALA A 82 22.16 -5.31 14.82
C ALA A 82 22.86 -4.07 14.24
N PHE A 83 24.20 -4.03 14.29
CA PHE A 83 24.98 -2.92 13.73
C PHE A 83 24.83 -2.83 12.20
N ASP A 84 24.86 -3.96 11.48
CA ASP A 84 24.62 -4.00 10.03
C ASP A 84 23.21 -3.50 9.69
N ALA A 85 22.17 -3.99 10.37
CA ALA A 85 20.78 -3.57 10.17
C ALA A 85 20.58 -2.07 10.47
N ALA A 86 21.25 -1.54 11.51
CA ALA A 86 21.22 -0.11 11.83
C ALA A 86 21.78 0.76 10.69
N ARG A 87 22.93 0.38 10.12
CA ARG A 87 23.50 1.05 8.92
C ARG A 87 22.56 0.97 7.73
N ASP A 88 22.09 -0.23 7.40
CA ASP A 88 21.38 -0.51 6.16
C ASP A 88 19.88 -0.15 6.23
N SER A 89 19.38 0.23 7.41
CA SER A 89 18.04 0.81 7.60
C SER A 89 17.81 2.13 6.86
N GLY A 90 18.88 2.89 6.59
CA GLY A 90 18.82 4.24 6.04
C GLY A 90 18.33 5.34 6.99
N THR A 91 17.98 5.00 8.24
CA THR A 91 17.40 5.93 9.23
C THR A 91 18.45 6.77 9.97
N GLY A 92 19.71 6.32 9.98
CA GLY A 92 20.78 6.90 10.79
C GLY A 92 20.81 6.42 12.26
N PHE A 93 19.84 5.60 12.69
CA PHE A 93 19.73 5.00 14.02
C PHE A 93 21.04 4.37 14.52
N LYS A 94 21.26 4.41 15.84
CA LYS A 94 22.54 4.05 16.47
C LYS A 94 22.48 2.81 17.35
N MET A 95 23.66 2.30 17.67
CA MET A 95 23.91 1.17 18.56
C MET A 95 25.05 1.53 19.51
N PHE A 96 24.99 1.05 20.76
CA PHE A 96 26.12 1.06 21.68
C PHE A 96 26.10 -0.13 22.63
N MET A 97 27.26 -0.43 23.22
CA MET A 97 27.40 -1.55 24.15
C MET A 97 26.95 -1.15 25.55
N SER A 98 26.11 -1.99 26.16
CA SER A 98 25.75 -1.95 27.57
C SER A 98 26.09 -3.30 28.20
N PHE A 99 27.32 -3.47 28.67
CA PHE A 99 27.78 -4.79 29.12
C PHE A 99 27.03 -5.26 30.36
N ASP A 100 26.52 -6.49 30.36
CA ASP A 100 25.87 -7.07 31.54
C ASP A 100 26.92 -7.64 32.50
N MET A 101 27.31 -6.83 33.49
CA MET A 101 28.31 -7.21 34.50
C MET A 101 27.72 -8.06 35.64
N ALA A 102 26.44 -8.45 35.58
CA ALA A 102 25.90 -9.50 36.44
C ALA A 102 26.24 -10.92 35.92
N VAL A 103 26.53 -11.06 34.62
CA VAL A 103 26.94 -12.34 33.99
C VAL A 103 28.34 -12.34 33.37
N ASN A 104 28.87 -11.18 32.97
CA ASN A 104 30.23 -11.11 32.41
C ASN A 104 31.31 -11.28 33.50
N PRO A 105 32.39 -12.02 33.22
CA PRO A 105 33.53 -12.11 34.14
C PRO A 105 34.23 -10.76 34.27
N CYS A 106 34.80 -10.50 35.44
CA CYS A 106 35.59 -9.28 35.70
C CYS A 106 36.67 -9.49 36.78
N ALA A 107 37.26 -10.69 36.80
CA ALA A 107 38.28 -11.11 37.75
C ALA A 107 39.70 -10.75 37.31
N GLY A 108 39.95 -10.60 36.01
CA GLY A 108 41.26 -10.28 35.44
C GLY A 108 41.23 -9.31 34.26
N SER A 109 42.41 -8.82 33.87
CA SER A 109 42.58 -7.87 32.76
C SER A 109 42.27 -8.45 31.38
N SER A 110 42.24 -9.79 31.27
CA SER A 110 41.67 -10.55 30.14
C SER A 110 40.19 -10.23 29.91
N ASP A 111 39.45 -10.03 30.99
CA ASP A 111 37.99 -9.95 30.94
C ASP A 111 37.61 -8.52 30.50
N ALA A 112 38.30 -7.51 31.05
CA ALA A 112 38.29 -6.16 30.51
C ALA A 112 38.71 -6.12 29.02
N ALA A 113 39.65 -6.97 28.59
CA ALA A 113 40.05 -7.02 27.18
C ALA A 113 38.94 -7.53 26.26
N ALA A 114 38.09 -8.47 26.71
CA ALA A 114 36.91 -8.89 25.97
C ALA A 114 35.86 -7.77 25.84
N LEU A 115 35.67 -6.94 26.89
CA LEU A 115 34.80 -5.75 26.80
C LEU A 115 35.38 -4.72 25.80
N ARG A 116 36.70 -4.48 25.83
CA ARG A 116 37.38 -3.59 24.87
C ARG A 116 37.32 -4.10 23.43
N GLU A 117 37.31 -5.42 23.21
CA GLU A 117 37.17 -6.03 21.88
C GLU A 117 35.91 -5.51 21.18
N TYR A 118 34.75 -5.56 21.85
CA TYR A 118 33.49 -5.02 21.34
C TYR A 118 33.61 -3.51 21.00
N ILE A 119 34.16 -2.69 21.89
CA ILE A 119 34.33 -1.25 21.62
C ILE A 119 35.21 -1.02 20.38
N THR A 120 36.36 -1.67 20.29
CA THR A 120 37.30 -1.50 19.17
C THR A 120 36.80 -2.07 17.85
N THR A 121 35.92 -3.08 17.87
CA THR A 121 35.32 -3.68 16.66
C THR A 121 34.34 -2.71 16.00
N TYR A 122 33.55 -1.98 16.80
CA TYR A 122 32.47 -1.15 16.28
C TYR A 122 32.73 0.36 16.33
N ALA A 123 33.83 0.83 16.92
CA ALA A 123 34.18 2.25 16.99
C ALA A 123 34.10 2.98 15.63
N SER A 124 34.59 2.37 14.56
CA SER A 124 34.60 2.94 13.21
C SER A 124 33.27 2.78 12.44
N HIS A 125 32.30 2.08 13.02
CA HIS A 125 31.06 1.71 12.32
C HIS A 125 30.08 2.90 12.25
N PRO A 126 29.44 3.17 11.09
CA PRO A 126 28.53 4.33 10.93
C PRO A 126 27.29 4.29 11.83
N ALA A 127 26.93 3.12 12.38
CA ALA A 127 25.84 2.98 13.35
C ALA A 127 26.30 3.11 14.81
N GLN A 128 27.59 3.25 15.11
CA GLN A 128 28.04 3.45 16.49
C GLN A 128 27.58 4.81 17.03
N LEU A 129 26.92 4.81 18.20
CA LEU A 129 26.62 6.05 18.92
C LEU A 129 27.94 6.68 19.38
N ARG A 130 28.15 7.94 19.02
CA ARG A 130 29.26 8.77 19.50
C ARG A 130 28.71 10.03 20.14
N TYR A 131 29.32 10.46 21.24
CA TYR A 131 28.93 11.65 21.99
C TYR A 131 30.21 12.44 22.34
N ASN A 132 30.23 13.74 22.04
CA ASN A 132 31.45 14.56 22.09
C ASN A 132 32.67 13.92 21.37
N GLY A 133 32.40 13.21 20.26
CA GLY A 133 33.40 12.49 19.44
C GLY A 133 33.84 11.12 19.98
N LYS A 134 33.69 10.87 21.29
CA LYS A 134 33.98 9.57 21.94
C LYS A 134 32.93 8.51 21.56
N VAL A 135 33.31 7.23 21.62
CA VAL A 135 32.41 6.06 21.49
C VAL A 135 31.56 5.93 22.75
N PHE A 136 30.23 5.94 22.66
CA PHE A 136 29.38 5.78 23.84
C PHE A 136 29.40 4.33 24.35
N ALA A 137 29.50 4.13 25.67
CA ALA A 137 29.44 2.81 26.31
C ALA A 137 28.84 2.87 27.73
N SER A 138 28.08 1.85 28.11
CA SER A 138 27.47 1.71 29.43
C SER A 138 27.63 0.29 29.98
N THR A 139 27.07 0.05 31.16
CA THR A 139 26.92 -1.29 31.77
C THR A 139 25.57 -1.40 32.47
N PHE A 140 25.13 -2.64 32.67
CA PHE A 140 24.30 -3.02 33.81
C PHE A 140 25.22 -3.62 34.88
N ALA A 141 25.12 -3.15 36.14
CA ALA A 141 26.05 -3.48 37.24
C ALA A 141 27.53 -3.11 36.94
N GLY A 142 28.44 -3.53 37.84
CA GLY A 142 29.89 -3.48 37.65
C GLY A 142 30.67 -2.76 38.76
N GLU A 143 29.98 -2.22 39.77
CA GLU A 143 30.56 -1.54 40.95
C GLU A 143 31.44 -2.43 41.85
N SER A 144 31.38 -3.75 41.66
CA SER A 144 32.21 -4.76 42.33
C SER A 144 33.40 -5.25 41.49
N CYS A 145 33.45 -4.92 40.19
CA CYS A 145 34.43 -5.44 39.25
C CYS A 145 35.79 -4.72 39.35
N THR A 146 36.86 -5.45 39.64
CA THR A 146 38.22 -4.89 39.75
C THR A 146 39.15 -5.28 38.60
N PHE A 147 38.83 -6.30 37.80
CA PHE A 147 39.68 -6.83 36.72
C PHE A 147 41.12 -7.17 37.19
N GLY A 148 41.28 -7.53 38.46
CA GLY A 148 42.58 -7.84 39.09
C GLY A 148 43.33 -6.64 39.68
N ALA A 149 42.78 -5.42 39.58
CA ALA A 149 43.29 -4.23 40.26
C ALA A 149 42.92 -4.21 41.76
N ALA A 150 43.51 -3.30 42.53
CA ALA A 150 43.29 -3.18 43.98
C ALA A 150 41.95 -2.53 44.36
N THR A 151 41.30 -1.79 43.44
CA THR A 151 39.96 -1.20 43.63
C THR A 151 39.13 -1.30 42.35
N THR A 152 37.80 -1.20 42.48
CA THR A 152 36.87 -1.10 41.33
C THR A 152 37.24 0.06 40.41
N GLU A 153 37.60 1.21 40.97
CA GLU A 153 37.96 2.41 40.19
C GLU A 153 39.21 2.17 39.36
N GLN A 154 40.28 1.62 39.95
CA GLN A 154 41.50 1.27 39.22
C GLN A 154 41.23 0.20 38.15
N GLY A 155 40.33 -0.75 38.43
CA GLY A 155 39.90 -1.76 37.45
C GLY A 155 39.33 -1.11 36.19
N TRP A 156 38.25 -0.34 36.32
CA TRP A 156 37.64 0.32 35.17
C TRP A 156 38.53 1.41 34.55
N LYS A 157 39.34 2.11 35.34
CA LYS A 157 40.25 3.16 34.84
C LYS A 157 41.41 2.56 34.04
N GLU A 158 42.24 1.75 34.70
CA GLU A 158 43.51 1.26 34.16
C GLU A 158 43.30 0.12 33.15
N GLN A 159 42.29 -0.73 33.33
CA GLN A 159 42.04 -1.89 32.47
C GLN A 159 40.97 -1.65 31.40
N PHE A 160 40.03 -0.73 31.58
CA PHE A 160 39.00 -0.45 30.56
C PHE A 160 39.20 0.91 29.85
N THR A 161 39.01 2.05 30.52
CA THR A 161 38.95 3.34 29.83
C THR A 161 40.29 3.90 29.35
N ASP A 162 41.38 3.80 30.12
CA ASP A 162 42.70 4.33 29.68
C ASP A 162 43.34 3.51 28.55
N GLN A 163 42.87 2.28 28.33
CA GLN A 163 43.29 1.43 27.21
C GLN A 163 42.56 1.79 25.89
N LEU A 164 41.49 2.58 25.97
CA LEU A 164 40.65 2.99 24.85
C LEU A 164 41.01 4.42 24.44
N THR A 165 41.77 4.56 23.35
CA THR A 165 42.38 5.84 22.94
C THR A 165 42.14 6.16 21.47
N GLY A 166 42.31 7.43 21.11
CA GLY A 166 42.11 7.93 19.74
C GLY A 166 40.66 7.73 19.27
N GLU A 167 40.48 7.12 18.10
CA GLU A 167 39.16 6.78 17.56
C GLU A 167 38.34 5.88 18.49
N ASN A 168 39.00 4.99 19.24
CA ASN A 168 38.37 4.03 20.15
C ASN A 168 38.01 4.63 21.52
N ALA A 169 38.35 5.89 21.78
CA ALA A 169 38.17 6.50 23.11
C ALA A 169 36.70 6.49 23.55
N ALA A 170 36.42 5.83 24.67
CA ALA A 170 35.07 5.67 25.18
C ALA A 170 34.60 6.89 26.00
N LEU A 171 33.30 7.15 25.95
CA LEU A 171 32.55 7.90 26.95
C LEU A 171 31.83 6.89 27.83
N PHE A 172 32.28 6.71 29.07
CA PHE A 172 31.78 5.65 29.94
C PHE A 172 30.68 6.15 30.89
N VAL A 173 29.46 5.64 30.70
CA VAL A 173 28.24 6.03 31.42
C VAL A 173 27.54 4.78 31.99
N PRO A 174 28.09 4.14 33.05
CA PRO A 174 27.57 2.87 33.58
C PRO A 174 26.37 3.06 34.52
N SER A 175 25.58 2.00 34.70
CA SER A 175 24.64 1.85 35.83
C SER A 175 25.28 1.03 36.95
N PHE A 176 26.18 1.67 37.69
CA PHE A 176 26.81 1.10 38.89
C PHE A 176 25.91 1.29 40.10
N PHE A 177 25.61 0.19 40.80
CA PHE A 177 24.78 0.16 42.00
C PHE A 177 25.53 0.69 43.25
N MET A 178 26.11 1.89 43.16
CA MET A 178 26.91 2.56 44.21
C MET A 178 26.25 3.86 44.73
N ASP A 179 26.66 4.36 45.89
CA ASP A 179 26.12 5.62 46.45
C ASP A 179 26.45 6.81 45.51
N PRO A 180 25.47 7.61 45.05
CA PRO A 180 25.70 8.72 44.13
C PRO A 180 26.70 9.76 44.64
N ALA A 181 26.83 9.94 45.96
CA ALA A 181 27.82 10.86 46.54
C ALA A 181 29.27 10.46 46.20
N ARG A 182 29.50 9.20 45.82
CA ARG A 182 30.80 8.67 45.38
C ARG A 182 31.12 8.93 43.91
N PHE A 183 30.16 9.40 43.09
CA PHE A 183 30.39 9.60 41.65
C PHE A 183 31.47 10.66 41.36
N LYS A 184 31.52 11.78 42.10
CA LYS A 184 32.57 12.82 41.94
C LYS A 184 33.99 12.31 42.21
N SER A 185 34.12 11.18 42.88
CA SER A 185 35.40 10.53 43.19
C SER A 185 35.75 9.36 42.28
N PHE A 186 34.94 9.02 41.27
CA PHE A 186 35.15 7.82 40.45
C PHE A 186 35.68 8.17 39.05
N SER A 187 37.00 8.36 38.94
CA SER A 187 37.67 8.94 37.77
C SER A 187 37.62 8.12 36.47
N ALA A 188 37.03 6.92 36.50
CA ALA A 188 36.80 6.08 35.32
C ALA A 188 35.50 6.41 34.56
N MET A 189 34.60 7.19 35.16
CA MET A 189 33.28 7.52 34.62
C MET A 189 33.26 8.92 33.98
N ASP A 190 32.73 9.02 32.75
CA ASP A 190 32.40 10.29 32.09
C ASP A 190 30.96 10.78 32.42
N GLY A 191 30.18 9.92 33.07
CA GLY A 191 28.78 10.16 33.43
C GLY A 191 28.21 8.99 34.23
N ALA A 192 26.92 9.04 34.55
CA ALA A 192 26.22 7.89 35.16
C ALA A 192 24.85 7.64 34.51
N PHE A 193 24.47 6.37 34.48
CA PHE A 193 23.14 5.92 34.10
C PHE A 193 22.33 5.53 35.34
N ASN A 194 21.19 6.18 35.57
CA ASN A 194 20.28 5.85 36.67
C ASN A 194 19.37 4.66 36.31
N VAL A 195 19.92 3.44 36.34
CA VAL A 195 19.11 2.22 36.51
C VAL A 195 19.19 1.67 37.95
N GLY A 196 20.25 1.99 38.70
CA GLY A 196 20.17 1.98 40.16
C GLY A 196 21.46 2.40 40.86
N CYS A 197 21.37 2.62 42.16
CA CYS A 197 22.45 3.07 43.05
C CYS A 197 22.32 2.39 44.43
N LEU A 198 23.43 2.24 45.17
CA LEU A 198 23.47 1.46 46.42
C LEU A 198 22.47 2.03 47.42
N LEU A 199 21.62 1.15 47.95
CA LEU A 199 20.51 1.49 48.85
C LEU A 199 19.42 2.35 48.18
N LEU A 200 18.65 1.68 47.31
CA LEU A 200 17.24 1.96 47.04
C LEU A 200 16.92 3.15 46.11
N TRP A 201 17.13 2.98 44.80
CA TRP A 201 16.22 3.48 43.74
C TRP A 201 16.40 2.75 42.40
N ASN A 202 15.30 2.59 41.66
CA ASN A 202 15.28 2.39 40.21
C ASN A 202 14.67 3.67 39.61
N GLY A 203 15.18 4.17 38.48
CA GLY A 203 14.74 5.46 37.92
C GLY A 203 13.28 5.56 37.42
N GLY A 204 12.45 4.54 37.59
CA GLY A 204 10.98 4.57 37.39
C GLY A 204 10.15 4.14 38.62
N TRP A 205 10.78 3.73 39.72
CA TRP A 205 10.06 3.26 40.93
C TRP A 205 10.77 3.68 42.23
N PRO A 206 10.07 4.28 43.20
CA PRO A 206 10.61 4.46 44.54
C PRO A 206 10.74 3.10 45.24
N THR A 207 11.85 2.37 45.08
CA THR A 207 12.15 1.11 45.79
C THR A 207 12.20 1.23 47.33
N GLN A 208 12.07 2.46 47.85
CA GLN A 208 11.83 2.78 49.25
C GLN A 208 10.37 2.51 49.68
N LEU A 209 9.44 2.40 48.73
CA LEU A 209 8.04 2.06 48.91
C LEU A 209 7.83 0.57 48.64
N SER A 210 8.10 -0.27 49.65
CA SER A 210 7.56 -1.63 49.72
C SER A 210 6.36 -1.66 50.66
N ALA A 211 5.45 -2.63 50.52
CA ALA A 211 4.29 -2.83 51.40
C ALA A 211 4.73 -2.90 52.87
N ALA A 212 5.84 -3.59 53.16
CA ALA A 212 6.42 -3.67 54.49
C ALA A 212 6.88 -2.29 55.05
N LYS A 213 7.58 -1.48 54.25
CA LYS A 213 8.03 -0.13 54.67
C LYS A 213 6.87 0.86 54.79
N LEU A 214 5.82 0.66 54.00
CA LEU A 214 4.60 1.45 54.03
C LEU A 214 3.79 1.16 55.31
N SER A 215 3.60 -0.12 55.67
CA SER A 215 3.03 -0.55 56.96
C SER A 215 3.86 -0.03 58.15
N GLN A 216 5.19 -0.06 58.07
CA GLN A 216 6.06 0.54 59.09
C GLN A 216 5.88 2.08 59.17
N THR A 217 5.69 2.76 58.04
CA THR A 217 5.43 4.20 57.98
C THR A 217 4.07 4.57 58.57
N ILE A 218 3.01 3.81 58.25
CA ILE A 218 1.68 3.99 58.83
C ILE A 218 1.72 3.73 60.36
N SER A 219 2.43 2.70 60.81
CA SER A 219 2.65 2.41 62.23
C SER A 219 3.43 3.51 62.95
N PHE A 220 4.48 4.05 62.33
CA PHE A 220 5.25 5.17 62.85
C PHE A 220 4.41 6.44 62.97
N LEU A 221 3.66 6.81 61.92
CA LEU A 221 2.82 8.03 61.92
C LEU A 221 1.69 7.96 62.96
N ASN A 222 1.12 6.77 63.18
CA ASN A 222 0.16 6.55 64.28
C ASN A 222 0.80 6.66 65.68
N SER A 223 2.12 6.45 65.79
CA SER A 223 2.86 6.47 67.07
C SER A 223 3.52 7.82 67.37
N ASN A 224 3.94 8.57 66.34
CA ASN A 224 4.66 9.85 66.45
C ASN A 224 4.05 10.93 65.52
N PRO A 225 2.78 11.35 65.72
CA PRO A 225 2.04 12.20 64.79
C PRO A 225 2.55 13.65 64.65
N VAL A 226 3.64 14.01 65.33
CA VAL A 226 4.22 15.38 65.37
C VAL A 226 5.60 15.46 64.70
N ASP A 227 6.23 14.33 64.36
CA ASP A 227 7.58 14.28 63.77
C ASP A 227 7.65 13.30 62.59
N ALA A 228 6.88 13.61 61.55
CA ALA A 228 6.85 12.84 60.30
C ALA A 228 8.18 12.88 59.51
N SER A 229 9.16 13.69 59.95
CA SER A 229 10.51 13.76 59.34
C SER A 229 11.36 12.52 59.61
N LYS A 230 11.01 11.73 60.64
CA LYS A 230 11.72 10.50 61.05
C LYS A 230 10.99 9.21 60.67
N ALA A 231 9.94 9.30 59.85
CA ALA A 231 9.21 8.13 59.38
C ALA A 231 10.10 7.25 58.46
N PRO A 232 9.92 5.91 58.44
CA PRO A 232 10.66 4.99 57.57
C PRO A 232 10.64 5.36 56.08
N ILE A 233 9.59 6.03 55.63
CA ILE A 233 9.55 6.80 54.38
C ILE A 233 9.33 8.28 54.74
N PRO A 234 10.26 9.21 54.40
CA PRO A 234 10.15 10.61 54.78
C PRO A 234 8.94 11.32 54.16
N VAL A 235 8.08 11.93 54.99
CA VAL A 235 6.88 12.64 54.52
C VAL A 235 7.19 14.14 54.34
N PRO A 236 6.90 14.76 53.16
CA PRO A 236 7.18 16.17 52.95
C PRO A 236 6.38 17.12 53.88
N PRO A 237 6.94 18.27 54.32
CA PRO A 237 6.28 19.19 55.26
C PRO A 237 4.93 19.76 54.81
N THR A 238 4.66 19.77 53.50
CA THR A 238 3.39 20.19 52.88
C THR A 238 2.23 19.23 53.17
N LEU A 239 2.52 17.97 53.54
CA LEU A 239 1.55 16.89 53.68
C LEU A 239 1.30 16.48 55.14
N THR A 240 2.09 17.03 56.08
CA THR A 240 1.87 16.92 57.53
C THR A 240 0.41 17.21 57.97
N PRO A 241 -0.34 18.16 57.37
CA PRO A 241 -1.76 18.36 57.70
C PRO A 241 -2.64 17.13 57.40
N ILE A 242 -2.35 16.37 56.33
CA ILE A 242 -3.10 15.17 55.96
C ILE A 242 -2.79 14.02 56.94
N ALA A 243 -1.52 13.86 57.34
CA ALA A 243 -1.13 12.92 58.41
C ALA A 243 -1.85 13.25 59.74
N GLY A 244 -2.06 14.54 60.05
CA GLY A 244 -2.87 14.97 61.20
C GLY A 244 -4.34 14.56 61.11
N VAL A 245 -4.96 14.58 59.94
CA VAL A 245 -6.34 14.09 59.72
C VAL A 245 -6.42 12.57 59.88
N VAL A 246 -5.42 11.83 59.40
CA VAL A 246 -5.32 10.37 59.59
C VAL A 246 -5.14 10.02 61.06
N SER A 247 -4.31 10.76 61.79
CA SER A 247 -4.16 10.62 63.26
C SER A 247 -5.45 10.94 64.02
N ALA A 248 -6.32 11.82 63.51
CA ALA A 248 -7.63 12.04 64.09
C ALA A 248 -8.56 10.83 63.89
N LEU A 249 -8.55 10.21 62.71
CA LEU A 249 -9.32 8.99 62.42
C LEU A 249 -8.86 7.78 63.25
N SER A 250 -7.55 7.63 63.47
CA SER A 250 -7.01 6.50 64.26
C SER A 250 -7.26 6.59 65.77
N THR A 251 -7.80 7.71 66.29
CA THR A 251 -8.29 7.81 67.68
C THR A 251 -9.73 7.33 67.88
N LEU A 252 -10.47 6.98 66.81
CA LEU A 252 -11.80 6.37 66.94
C LEU A 252 -11.72 4.94 67.50
N SER A 253 -12.63 4.64 68.42
CA SER A 253 -12.59 3.40 69.21
C SER A 253 -12.82 2.14 68.36
N LEU A 254 -12.22 1.01 68.77
CA LEU A 254 -12.34 -0.28 68.09
C LEU A 254 -13.79 -0.71 67.84
N LYS A 255 -14.74 -0.29 68.70
CA LYS A 255 -16.16 -0.64 68.56
C LYS A 255 -16.94 0.18 67.52
N GLN A 256 -16.23 1.06 66.79
CA GLN A 256 -16.77 1.92 65.73
C GLN A 256 -16.02 1.74 64.40
N ARG A 257 -15.06 0.81 64.34
CA ARG A 257 -14.44 0.38 63.09
C ARG A 257 -15.23 -0.81 62.57
N ASP A 258 -15.67 -0.72 61.32
CA ASP A 258 -16.09 -1.87 60.55
C ASP A 258 -14.82 -2.54 60.01
N ASP A 259 -14.64 -3.84 60.27
CA ASP A 259 -13.42 -4.55 59.86
C ASP A 259 -13.23 -4.56 58.33
N SER A 260 -14.30 -4.35 57.55
CA SER A 260 -14.22 -4.18 56.09
C SER A 260 -13.60 -2.86 55.63
N LEU A 261 -13.58 -1.82 56.49
CA LEU A 261 -13.08 -0.49 56.12
C LEU A 261 -11.61 -0.26 56.44
N ALA A 262 -10.99 -1.06 57.31
CA ALA A 262 -9.58 -0.89 57.66
C ALA A 262 -8.63 -1.10 56.46
N PRO A 263 -8.75 -2.18 55.65
CA PRO A 263 -7.90 -2.36 54.46
C PRO A 263 -8.13 -1.28 53.41
N VAL A 264 -9.36 -0.77 53.28
CA VAL A 264 -9.72 0.30 52.34
C VAL A 264 -9.20 1.67 52.78
N ALA A 265 -9.07 1.90 54.09
CA ALA A 265 -8.41 3.08 54.63
C ALA A 265 -6.89 3.00 54.47
N GLU A 266 -6.30 1.83 54.71
CA GLU A 266 -4.86 1.61 54.56
C GLU A 266 -4.41 1.65 53.08
N SER A 267 -5.17 1.08 52.14
CA SER A 267 -4.85 1.19 50.70
C SER A 267 -5.01 2.61 50.15
N LYS A 268 -5.99 3.38 50.64
CA LYS A 268 -6.12 4.80 50.28
C LYS A 268 -5.03 5.66 50.91
N LEU A 269 -4.59 5.35 52.12
CA LEU A 269 -3.43 5.97 52.76
C LEU A 269 -2.12 5.59 52.04
N ALA A 270 -2.01 4.34 51.59
CA ALA A 270 -0.90 3.85 50.79
C ALA A 270 -0.78 4.60 49.46
N ALA A 271 -1.86 4.69 48.68
CA ALA A 271 -1.89 5.46 47.44
C ALA A 271 -1.64 6.96 47.67
N ALA A 272 -2.23 7.55 48.72
CA ALA A 272 -2.03 8.95 49.08
C ALA A 272 -0.61 9.26 49.57
N LEU A 273 0.10 8.30 50.17
CA LEU A 273 1.53 8.41 50.47
C LEU A 273 2.39 8.16 49.22
N ALA A 274 2.07 7.16 48.41
CA ALA A 274 2.78 6.81 47.17
C ALA A 274 2.87 8.00 46.21
N GLY A 275 1.73 8.62 45.88
CA GLY A 275 1.66 9.81 45.03
C GLY A 275 2.15 11.11 45.70
N ALA A 276 2.54 11.06 46.96
CA ALA A 276 3.03 12.20 47.75
C ALA A 276 4.54 12.15 48.05
N ILE A 277 5.16 10.97 47.92
CA ILE A 277 6.62 10.78 48.02
C ILE A 277 7.26 11.41 46.78
N ASN A 278 8.28 12.25 46.97
CA ASN A 278 8.96 12.86 45.84
C ASN A 278 9.77 11.81 45.05
N LEU A 279 9.38 11.58 43.80
CA LEU A 279 10.01 10.60 42.90
C LEU A 279 11.27 11.13 42.19
N ASP A 280 11.58 12.42 42.31
CA ASP A 280 12.73 13.08 41.67
C ASP A 280 14.07 12.68 42.32
N SER A 281 14.52 11.47 41.97
CA SER A 281 15.88 10.99 42.21
C SER A 281 16.91 11.70 41.31
N ASP A 282 16.49 12.16 40.13
CA ASP A 282 17.35 12.79 39.13
C ASP A 282 18.01 14.07 39.63
N THR A 283 17.29 14.89 40.40
CA THR A 283 17.84 16.10 41.03
C THR A 283 18.93 15.77 42.05
N SER A 284 18.89 14.62 42.73
CA SER A 284 19.96 14.22 43.65
C SER A 284 21.18 13.67 42.90
N ILE A 285 20.98 12.91 41.82
CA ILE A 285 22.07 12.32 41.04
C ILE A 285 22.77 13.40 40.20
N SER A 286 22.04 14.25 39.47
CA SER A 286 22.62 15.36 38.70
C SER A 286 23.42 16.36 39.57
N ALA A 287 22.96 16.64 40.79
CA ALA A 287 23.74 17.44 41.76
C ALA A 287 25.01 16.73 42.25
N ASN A 288 25.00 15.40 42.30
CA ASN A 288 26.14 14.57 42.70
C ASN A 288 27.06 14.13 41.55
N LEU A 289 26.67 14.32 40.29
CA LEU A 289 27.57 14.26 39.14
C LEU A 289 28.35 15.58 38.99
N GLY A 290 27.65 16.72 39.11
CA GLY A 290 28.21 18.05 38.86
C GLY A 290 27.71 18.59 37.53
N THR A 291 26.87 19.62 37.58
CA THR A 291 26.19 20.13 36.38
C THR A 291 27.14 20.82 35.41
N SER A 292 26.88 20.65 34.12
CA SER A 292 27.65 21.14 32.95
C SER A 292 27.90 22.66 32.85
N GLY A 293 27.47 23.46 33.84
CA GLY A 293 27.74 24.89 33.93
C GLY A 293 29.11 25.26 34.54
N ASP A 294 29.69 24.41 35.38
CA ASP A 294 30.95 24.70 36.10
C ASP A 294 32.19 24.24 35.30
N SER A 295 32.49 24.99 34.25
CA SER A 295 33.83 25.19 33.64
C SER A 295 34.86 24.03 33.60
N GLY A 296 34.45 22.79 33.31
CA GLY A 296 35.38 21.72 32.98
C GLY A 296 34.70 20.37 32.70
N ALA A 297 34.79 19.88 31.46
CA ALA A 297 34.39 18.54 31.03
C ALA A 297 33.08 18.01 31.67
N GLY A 298 31.96 18.67 31.38
CA GLY A 298 30.67 18.36 32.00
C GLY A 298 30.25 16.89 31.82
N THR A 299 29.91 16.24 32.94
CA THR A 299 29.52 14.83 33.01
C THR A 299 28.14 14.59 32.40
N VAL A 300 27.97 13.49 31.67
CA VAL A 300 26.69 13.13 31.04
C VAL A 300 25.75 12.45 32.04
N TYR A 301 24.47 12.84 32.04
CA TYR A 301 23.44 12.13 32.80
C TYR A 301 22.44 11.42 31.89
N MET A 302 22.36 10.09 32.06
CA MET A 302 21.33 9.25 31.43
C MET A 302 20.29 8.86 32.49
N ALA A 303 19.04 9.27 32.30
CA ALA A 303 17.91 8.90 33.13
C ALA A 303 17.14 7.74 32.50
N CYS A 304 16.30 7.04 33.27
CA CYS A 304 15.45 5.97 32.75
C CYS A 304 13.94 6.22 32.88
N VAL A 305 13.17 5.49 32.08
CA VAL A 305 11.70 5.41 32.08
C VAL A 305 11.27 3.96 31.89
N SER A 306 10.28 3.49 32.65
CA SER A 306 9.91 2.08 32.69
C SER A 306 8.40 1.88 32.52
N PRO A 307 7.95 1.02 31.60
CA PRO A 307 6.61 0.45 31.71
C PRO A 307 6.46 -0.39 33.00
N TRP A 308 5.30 -1.02 33.18
CA TRP A 308 5.06 -1.92 34.31
C TRP A 308 6.13 -3.03 34.34
N PHE A 309 6.54 -3.42 35.55
CA PHE A 309 7.75 -4.21 35.77
C PHE A 309 7.43 -5.29 36.80
N TYR A 310 7.42 -6.54 36.35
CA TYR A 310 6.92 -7.68 37.13
C TYR A 310 7.61 -8.98 36.69
N THR A 311 7.93 -9.83 37.65
CA THR A 311 8.64 -11.11 37.49
C THR A 311 7.90 -12.23 38.23
N HIS A 312 7.94 -13.45 37.68
CA HIS A 312 7.23 -14.60 38.26
C HIS A 312 7.96 -15.93 38.04
N TYR A 313 9.25 -15.94 38.36
CA TYR A 313 10.13 -17.10 38.34
C TYR A 313 10.19 -17.78 39.70
N GLY A 314 9.74 -19.03 39.75
CA GLY A 314 9.79 -19.86 40.96
C GLY A 314 11.19 -20.31 41.38
N PRO A 315 11.32 -20.92 42.58
CA PRO A 315 12.61 -21.29 43.16
C PRO A 315 13.47 -22.25 42.32
N ASP A 316 12.84 -23.10 41.50
CA ASP A 316 13.51 -24.03 40.58
C ASP A 316 14.04 -23.35 39.29
N SER A 317 14.01 -22.02 39.22
CA SER A 317 14.40 -21.21 38.07
C SER A 317 15.20 -19.97 38.51
N PHE A 318 14.92 -18.77 37.97
CA PHE A 318 15.62 -17.53 38.35
C PHE A 318 15.24 -17.00 39.74
N ASN A 319 14.20 -17.56 40.40
CA ASN A 319 13.77 -17.19 41.75
C ASN A 319 13.51 -15.67 41.94
N LYS A 320 12.79 -15.06 40.99
CA LYS A 320 12.37 -13.65 40.97
C LYS A 320 10.84 -13.60 40.95
N ASN A 321 10.19 -13.28 42.07
CA ASN A 321 8.71 -13.19 42.15
C ASN A 321 8.28 -11.91 42.88
N TRP A 322 8.07 -10.83 42.12
CA TRP A 322 7.81 -9.48 42.64
C TRP A 322 7.26 -8.55 41.55
N ILE A 323 6.64 -7.44 41.97
CA ILE A 323 6.17 -6.35 41.10
C ILE A 323 6.62 -4.98 41.62
N TYR A 324 6.96 -4.05 40.73
CA TYR A 324 7.31 -2.67 41.05
C TYR A 324 6.20 -1.70 40.60
N ARG A 325 5.93 -0.64 41.40
CA ARG A 325 4.99 0.46 41.09
C ARG A 325 5.61 1.46 40.10
N SER A 326 6.01 0.97 38.93
CA SER A 326 6.60 1.78 37.85
C SER A 326 5.68 2.93 37.47
N ASP A 327 6.23 4.14 37.44
CA ASP A 327 5.62 5.36 36.90
C ASP A 327 4.18 5.64 37.42
N ASP A 328 3.91 5.26 38.68
CA ASP A 328 2.59 5.27 39.33
C ASP A 328 1.48 4.57 38.53
N TRP A 329 1.82 3.39 37.98
CA TRP A 329 0.99 2.57 37.09
C TRP A 329 0.66 3.21 35.73
N LEU A 330 1.25 4.36 35.41
CA LEU A 330 0.92 5.12 34.20
C LEU A 330 2.18 5.69 33.53
N TYR A 331 2.72 4.94 32.56
CA TYR A 331 3.99 5.18 31.83
C TYR A 331 4.30 6.65 31.45
N ASN A 332 3.31 7.47 31.13
CA ASN A 332 3.55 8.88 30.79
C ASN A 332 3.82 9.81 31.99
N THR A 333 3.54 9.40 33.23
CA THR A 333 3.80 10.17 34.45
C THR A 333 5.28 10.48 34.64
N ARG A 334 6.16 9.53 34.27
CA ARG A 334 7.60 9.70 34.33
C ARG A 334 8.13 10.52 33.15
N TRP A 335 7.62 10.31 31.94
CA TRP A 335 7.90 11.19 30.81
C TRP A 335 7.62 12.66 31.13
N ASP A 336 6.49 12.97 31.78
CA ASP A 336 6.19 14.34 32.22
C ASP A 336 7.25 14.89 33.20
N GLN A 337 7.84 14.06 34.07
CA GLN A 337 8.95 14.47 34.97
C GLN A 337 10.23 14.72 34.17
N LEU A 338 10.63 13.79 33.32
CA LEU A 338 11.84 13.85 32.50
C LEU A 338 11.84 15.09 31.59
N ILE A 339 10.69 15.43 30.98
CA ILE A 339 10.53 16.61 30.14
C ILE A 339 10.63 17.92 30.95
N ARG A 340 10.11 17.95 32.19
CA ARG A 340 10.29 19.09 33.11
C ARG A 340 11.74 19.27 33.58
N SER A 341 12.52 18.19 33.63
CA SER A 341 13.93 18.17 34.04
C SER A 341 14.94 18.08 32.88
N ARG A 342 14.50 18.18 31.61
CA ARG A 342 15.31 17.93 30.40
C ARG A 342 16.62 18.73 30.32
N ASP A 343 16.66 19.90 30.94
CA ASP A 343 17.86 20.76 30.94
C ASP A 343 18.99 20.18 31.84
N LYS A 344 18.70 19.14 32.65
CA LYS A 344 19.65 18.37 33.47
C LYS A 344 19.91 16.94 32.97
N ILE A 345 19.21 16.49 31.92
CA ILE A 345 19.18 15.09 31.47
C ILE A 345 19.55 15.06 29.99
N ASP A 346 20.59 14.32 29.61
CA ASP A 346 21.10 14.32 28.23
C ASP A 346 20.51 13.19 27.39
N ILE A 347 20.30 12.04 28.03
CA ILE A 347 19.76 10.83 27.40
C ILE A 347 18.65 10.27 28.28
N VAL A 348 17.56 9.82 27.67
CA VAL A 348 16.55 8.97 28.32
C VAL A 348 16.64 7.56 27.76
N GLN A 349 16.87 6.58 28.63
CA GLN A 349 16.82 5.16 28.27
C GLN A 349 15.50 4.52 28.72
N ILE A 350 14.77 3.94 27.78
CA ILE A 350 13.63 3.06 28.05
C ILE A 350 14.18 1.71 28.53
N VAL A 351 13.68 1.23 29.68
CA VAL A 351 14.34 0.16 30.45
C VAL A 351 14.39 -1.19 29.74
N SER A 352 13.45 -1.54 28.84
CA SER A 352 13.78 -2.44 27.71
C SER A 352 12.90 -2.28 26.47
N TRP A 353 13.43 -2.79 25.36
CA TRP A 353 12.73 -3.10 24.12
C TRP A 353 12.09 -4.50 24.19
N ASN A 354 12.82 -5.51 24.70
CA ASN A 354 12.48 -6.94 24.58
C ASN A 354 12.76 -7.79 25.84
N ASP A 355 12.69 -7.23 27.05
CA ASP A 355 12.79 -8.04 28.28
C ASP A 355 11.42 -8.61 28.71
N TYR A 356 11.11 -9.78 28.15
CA TYR A 356 9.89 -10.54 28.43
C TYR A 356 9.89 -11.18 29.84
N GLY A 357 11.06 -11.52 30.37
CA GLY A 357 11.16 -12.16 31.69
C GLY A 357 10.80 -11.23 32.84
N GLU A 358 11.00 -9.93 32.63
CA GLU A 358 10.73 -8.88 33.62
C GLU A 358 9.55 -7.96 33.24
N SER A 359 8.82 -8.34 32.18
CA SER A 359 7.59 -7.72 31.66
C SER A 359 7.70 -6.26 31.21
N HIS A 360 8.86 -5.61 31.30
CA HIS A 360 9.02 -4.17 31.03
C HIS A 360 9.43 -3.82 29.58
N TYR A 361 9.04 -4.65 28.62
CA TYR A 361 9.26 -4.45 27.19
C TYR A 361 8.24 -3.47 26.58
N ILE A 362 8.62 -2.81 25.48
CA ILE A 362 7.70 -2.02 24.62
C ILE A 362 7.75 -2.40 23.13
N GLY A 363 8.74 -3.19 22.70
CA GLY A 363 8.82 -3.73 21.35
C GLY A 363 7.86 -4.89 21.12
N PRO A 364 7.84 -5.45 19.90
CA PRO A 364 7.11 -6.68 19.58
C PRO A 364 7.52 -7.85 20.49
N ILE A 365 6.66 -8.87 20.62
CA ILE A 365 7.00 -10.12 21.31
C ILE A 365 7.68 -11.05 20.30
N GLU A 366 8.99 -10.89 20.13
CA GLU A 366 9.81 -11.64 19.18
C GLU A 366 11.07 -12.18 19.86
N GLY A 367 11.57 -13.33 19.41
CA GLY A 367 12.78 -13.94 19.94
C GLY A 367 12.54 -15.00 21.02
N ALA A 368 13.50 -15.15 21.92
CA ALA A 368 13.44 -16.10 23.02
C ALA A 368 12.76 -15.48 24.25
N GLN A 369 11.64 -16.08 24.64
CA GLN A 369 11.00 -15.86 25.94
C GLN A 369 11.57 -16.85 26.96
N PRO A 370 12.36 -16.44 27.97
CA PRO A 370 13.06 -17.37 28.86
C PRO A 370 12.11 -17.95 29.93
N ASN A 371 11.19 -18.81 29.52
CA ASN A 371 10.07 -19.36 30.32
C ASN A 371 9.05 -18.31 30.83
N SER A 372 8.91 -17.18 30.14
CA SER A 372 8.00 -16.08 30.51
C SER A 372 6.61 -16.14 29.85
N ASN A 373 6.40 -17.07 28.91
CA ASN A 373 5.18 -17.22 28.11
C ASN A 373 3.87 -17.10 28.92
N ALA A 374 3.83 -17.70 30.12
CA ALA A 374 2.65 -17.73 30.99
C ALA A 374 2.14 -16.34 31.46
N TRP A 375 2.95 -15.28 31.34
CA TRP A 375 2.54 -13.91 31.64
C TRP A 375 2.77 -12.90 30.50
N VAL A 376 3.35 -13.33 29.39
CA VAL A 376 3.71 -12.49 28.24
C VAL A 376 2.80 -12.77 27.03
N ASP A 377 2.43 -14.03 26.78
CA ASP A 377 1.61 -14.37 25.62
C ASP A 377 0.21 -13.77 25.75
N GLY A 378 -0.16 -12.90 24.80
CA GLY A 378 -1.41 -12.13 24.82
C GLY A 378 -1.29 -10.71 25.41
N PHE A 379 -0.13 -10.33 25.94
CA PHE A 379 0.11 -9.02 26.58
C PHE A 379 0.93 -8.10 25.66
N ASP A 380 0.34 -7.63 24.57
CA ASP A 380 1.00 -6.65 23.70
C ASP A 380 1.14 -5.29 24.40
N HIS A 381 2.34 -4.72 24.36
CA HIS A 381 2.74 -3.47 24.99
C HIS A 381 2.93 -2.31 23.99
N GLN A 382 2.66 -2.52 22.70
CA GLN A 382 2.83 -1.51 21.63
C GLN A 382 2.01 -0.22 21.84
N ALA A 383 1.00 -0.19 22.72
CA ALA A 383 0.33 1.06 23.10
C ALA A 383 1.29 2.05 23.79
N TRP A 384 2.24 1.56 24.60
CA TRP A 384 3.26 2.39 25.23
C TRP A 384 4.34 2.85 24.22
N LEU A 385 4.67 2.00 23.24
CA LEU A 385 5.55 2.38 22.12
C LEU A 385 4.96 3.52 21.27
N GLN A 386 3.67 3.43 20.92
CA GLN A 386 2.99 4.50 20.18
C GLN A 386 2.96 5.83 20.95
N MET A 387 2.70 5.79 22.27
CA MET A 387 2.80 6.99 23.12
C MET A 387 4.23 7.53 23.22
N THR A 388 5.26 6.68 23.17
CA THR A 388 6.67 7.08 23.29
C THR A 388 7.04 8.15 22.27
N SER A 389 6.55 8.07 21.03
CA SER A 389 6.88 9.03 19.96
C SER A 389 6.55 10.48 20.35
N TYR A 390 5.40 10.71 20.99
CA TYR A 390 4.96 12.02 21.48
C TYR A 390 5.90 12.57 22.57
N TYR A 391 6.24 11.74 23.57
CA TYR A 391 7.06 12.16 24.71
C TYR A 391 8.57 12.23 24.38
N ALA A 392 9.08 11.37 23.52
CA ALA A 392 10.45 11.40 23.01
C ALA A 392 10.71 12.68 22.19
N THR A 393 9.76 13.06 21.33
CA THR A 393 9.79 14.33 20.59
C THR A 393 9.81 15.52 21.56
N ALA A 394 8.96 15.50 22.59
CA ALA A 394 8.87 16.55 23.59
C ALA A 394 10.14 16.69 24.46
N PHE A 395 10.76 15.57 24.85
CA PHE A 395 12.04 15.56 25.56
C PHE A 395 13.16 16.21 24.73
N LYS A 396 13.34 15.74 23.48
CA LYS A 396 14.43 16.21 22.61
C LYS A 396 14.26 17.69 22.25
N THR A 397 13.12 18.06 21.69
CA THR A 397 12.85 19.43 21.21
C THR A 397 12.55 20.45 22.33
N GLY A 398 12.08 19.99 23.49
CA GLY A 398 11.50 20.85 24.53
C GLY A 398 10.08 21.34 24.22
N GLN A 399 9.42 20.85 23.17
CA GLN A 399 8.05 21.20 22.80
C GLN A 399 7.23 19.94 22.52
N TYR A 400 6.05 19.82 23.15
CA TYR A 400 5.11 18.76 22.80
C TYR A 400 4.63 18.93 21.35
N PRO A 401 4.67 17.88 20.51
CA PRO A 401 4.12 17.95 19.17
C PRO A 401 2.60 18.10 19.22
N THR A 402 2.00 18.64 18.16
CA THR A 402 0.54 18.74 18.04
C THR A 402 -0.09 17.35 17.97
N ILE A 403 -1.21 17.14 18.67
CA ILE A 403 -2.02 15.95 18.51
C ILE A 403 -2.74 16.01 17.14
N GLU A 404 -2.28 15.22 16.18
CA GLU A 404 -2.86 15.15 14.83
C GLU A 404 -4.04 14.18 14.72
N LYS A 405 -4.18 13.23 15.66
CA LYS A 405 -5.18 12.15 15.64
C LYS A 405 -5.81 12.00 17.03
N ASP A 406 -7.11 11.77 17.06
CA ASP A 406 -7.82 11.40 18.30
C ASP A 406 -7.53 9.94 18.65
N GLN A 407 -7.06 9.65 19.86
CA GLN A 407 -6.68 8.31 20.32
C GLN A 407 -7.05 8.08 21.79
N ILE A 408 -7.32 6.81 22.15
CA ILE A 408 -7.43 6.34 23.53
C ILE A 408 -6.49 5.13 23.69
N PHE A 409 -5.55 5.24 24.61
CA PHE A 409 -4.73 4.14 25.09
C PHE A 409 -5.30 3.63 26.41
N LEU A 410 -5.52 2.33 26.56
CA LEU A 410 -5.94 1.69 27.81
C LEU A 410 -4.82 0.84 28.41
N THR A 411 -4.82 0.68 29.73
CA THR A 411 -3.93 -0.22 30.47
C THR A 411 -4.67 -0.82 31.67
N ALA A 412 -4.67 -2.15 31.78
CA ALA A 412 -5.32 -2.90 32.85
C ALA A 412 -4.55 -4.20 33.19
N ARG A 413 -4.76 -4.72 34.40
CA ARG A 413 -4.19 -6.00 34.88
C ARG A 413 -5.26 -7.10 34.79
N PRO A 414 -4.97 -8.37 34.50
CA PRO A 414 -6.00 -9.34 34.08
C PRO A 414 -6.93 -9.86 35.17
N HIS A 415 -6.58 -9.76 36.47
CA HIS A 415 -7.40 -10.26 37.59
C HIS A 415 -7.38 -9.29 38.80
N PRO A 416 -8.29 -9.40 39.78
CA PRO A 416 -8.24 -8.58 41.01
C PRO A 416 -6.93 -8.73 41.78
N ALA A 417 -6.43 -7.63 42.36
CA ALA A 417 -5.11 -7.56 43.02
C ALA A 417 -4.95 -8.56 44.17
N HIS A 418 -6.03 -8.90 44.87
CA HIS A 418 -5.99 -9.85 45.98
C HIS A 418 -6.54 -11.24 45.63
N ALA A 419 -6.94 -11.51 44.38
CA ALA A 419 -7.45 -12.81 43.94
C ALA A 419 -6.48 -13.96 44.28
N ASP A 420 -6.99 -15.14 44.56
CA ASP A 420 -6.19 -16.35 44.79
C ASP A 420 -6.16 -17.18 43.51
N ALA A 421 -4.96 -17.52 43.03
CA ALA A 421 -4.76 -18.33 41.85
C ALA A 421 -4.92 -19.82 42.17
N SER A 422 -5.56 -20.55 41.26
CA SER A 422 -6.07 -21.90 41.54
C SER A 422 -5.07 -23.04 41.27
N ASP A 423 -4.02 -22.83 40.47
CA ASP A 423 -3.02 -23.86 40.14
C ASP A 423 -1.62 -23.23 39.91
N ASP A 424 -1.16 -22.47 40.90
CA ASP A 424 0.09 -21.68 40.84
C ASP A 424 1.14 -22.20 41.86
N PRO A 425 2.27 -22.77 41.40
CA PRO A 425 3.32 -23.30 42.28
C PRO A 425 4.34 -22.25 42.75
N VAL A 426 4.29 -21.01 42.24
CA VAL A 426 5.25 -19.93 42.51
C VAL A 426 4.74 -18.98 43.60
N GLY A 427 3.42 -18.79 43.68
CA GLY A 427 2.75 -17.97 44.68
C GLY A 427 2.70 -16.47 44.34
N LYS A 428 1.99 -15.69 45.16
CA LYS A 428 1.81 -14.24 44.94
C LYS A 428 3.16 -13.50 44.90
N PRO A 429 3.40 -12.61 43.92
CA PRO A 429 4.61 -11.79 43.88
C PRO A 429 4.70 -10.87 45.09
N THR A 430 5.94 -10.57 45.51
CA THR A 430 6.20 -9.57 46.56
C THR A 430 5.74 -8.18 46.12
N ASP A 431 5.23 -7.37 47.06
CA ASP A 431 4.74 -6.00 46.87
C ASP A 431 3.49 -5.86 45.97
N PHE A 432 2.75 -6.95 45.76
CA PHE A 432 1.47 -6.95 45.02
C PHE A 432 0.41 -6.02 45.62
N GLU A 433 0.46 -5.77 46.93
CA GLU A 433 -0.44 -4.88 47.66
C GLU A 433 -0.28 -3.39 47.31
N LEU A 434 0.76 -3.03 46.53
CA LEU A 434 0.94 -1.68 45.98
C LEU A 434 0.12 -1.44 44.71
N THR A 435 -0.46 -2.49 44.12
CA THR A 435 -1.28 -2.44 42.89
C THR A 435 -2.71 -2.00 43.17
N GLU A 436 -3.43 -1.58 42.12
CA GLU A 436 -4.81 -1.13 42.21
C GLU A 436 -5.68 -1.84 41.16
N ASP A 437 -6.96 -2.09 41.48
CA ASP A 437 -7.94 -2.65 40.55
C ASP A 437 -8.59 -1.51 39.74
N ALA A 438 -7.79 -0.91 38.86
CA ALA A 438 -8.17 0.26 38.07
C ALA A 438 -7.90 0.08 36.57
N LEU A 439 -8.82 0.58 35.75
CA LEU A 439 -8.61 0.77 34.31
C LEU A 439 -8.03 2.16 34.12
N TRP A 440 -6.81 2.21 33.61
CA TRP A 440 -6.13 3.45 33.26
C TRP A 440 -6.39 3.79 31.79
N ALA A 441 -6.58 5.07 31.49
CA ALA A 441 -6.70 5.54 30.13
C ALA A 441 -5.89 6.82 29.90
N VAL A 442 -5.13 6.87 28.81
CA VAL A 442 -4.52 8.09 28.27
C VAL A 442 -5.27 8.45 27.00
N VAL A 443 -5.74 9.69 26.91
CA VAL A 443 -6.52 10.19 25.78
C VAL A 443 -5.72 11.27 25.08
N PHE A 444 -5.46 11.09 23.79
CA PHE A 444 -4.96 12.14 22.90
C PHE A 444 -6.16 12.72 22.16
N ALA A 445 -6.41 14.02 22.25
CA ALA A 445 -7.55 14.68 21.64
C ALA A 445 -7.11 15.87 20.75
N THR A 446 -7.56 15.89 19.50
CA THR A 446 -7.27 16.97 18.53
C THR A 446 -8.01 18.27 18.88
N ALA A 447 -9.22 18.13 19.41
CA ALA A 447 -10.10 19.18 19.89
C ALA A 447 -10.87 18.66 21.14
N PRO A 448 -11.58 19.50 21.90
CA PRO A 448 -12.40 19.03 23.01
C PRO A 448 -13.37 17.92 22.59
N ALA A 449 -13.59 16.94 23.46
CA ALA A 449 -14.41 15.76 23.20
C ALA A 449 -15.03 15.23 24.51
N LYS A 450 -15.95 14.29 24.39
CA LYS A 450 -16.43 13.47 25.52
C LYS A 450 -15.92 12.05 25.35
N VAL A 451 -15.27 11.52 26.39
CA VAL A 451 -14.83 10.12 26.47
C VAL A 451 -15.70 9.38 27.48
N THR A 452 -16.17 8.20 27.11
CA THR A 452 -16.90 7.30 28.00
C THR A 452 -16.06 6.06 28.23
N LEU A 453 -15.77 5.73 29.49
CA LEU A 453 -15.04 4.53 29.89
C LEU A 453 -16.01 3.56 30.58
N SER A 454 -15.80 2.26 30.40
CA SER A 454 -16.64 1.22 31.00
C SER A 454 -15.79 0.03 31.44
N ALA A 455 -15.94 -0.35 32.71
CA ALA A 455 -15.58 -1.67 33.23
C ALA A 455 -16.81 -2.43 33.78
N ASP A 456 -18.01 -1.86 33.61
CA ASP A 456 -19.32 -2.47 33.85
C ASP A 456 -20.27 -1.88 32.79
N PRO A 457 -20.75 -2.67 31.81
CA PRO A 457 -21.62 -2.16 30.75
C PRO A 457 -22.95 -1.54 31.25
N ALA A 458 -23.36 -1.79 32.49
CA ALA A 458 -24.51 -1.14 33.12
C ALA A 458 -24.15 0.17 33.86
N LYS A 459 -22.85 0.50 34.00
CA LYS A 459 -22.34 1.70 34.69
C LYS A 459 -21.10 2.30 33.99
N PRO A 460 -21.22 2.78 32.73
CA PRO A 460 -20.17 3.59 32.13
C PRO A 460 -19.98 4.93 32.86
N GLU A 461 -18.75 5.44 32.89
CA GLU A 461 -18.39 6.76 33.41
C GLU A 461 -18.04 7.70 32.24
N GLU A 462 -18.57 8.93 32.25
CA GLU A 462 -18.32 9.95 31.21
C GLU A 462 -17.36 11.05 31.69
N PHE A 463 -16.47 11.48 30.79
CA PHE A 463 -15.44 12.49 31.02
C PHE A 463 -15.42 13.49 29.87
N ASP A 464 -15.57 14.79 30.17
CA ASP A 464 -15.31 15.85 29.19
C ASP A 464 -13.79 16.12 29.15
N VAL A 465 -13.16 15.89 27.99
CA VAL A 465 -11.71 16.04 27.79
C VAL A 465 -11.38 17.29 26.94
N PRO A 466 -10.39 18.10 27.34
CA PRO A 466 -9.87 19.18 26.48
C PRO A 466 -9.01 18.61 25.33
N ALA A 467 -8.67 19.47 24.36
CA ALA A 467 -7.63 19.18 23.39
C ALA A 467 -6.26 18.99 24.05
N GLY A 468 -5.39 18.16 23.47
CA GLY A 468 -4.12 17.75 24.03
C GLY A 468 -4.21 16.36 24.68
N VAL A 469 -3.47 16.15 25.78
CA VAL A 469 -3.42 14.85 26.48
C VAL A 469 -4.20 14.91 27.79
N SER A 470 -5.13 13.98 27.98
CA SER A 470 -5.85 13.76 29.24
C SER A 470 -5.50 12.39 29.85
N LYS A 471 -5.53 12.30 31.18
CA LYS A 471 -5.28 11.08 31.95
C LYS A 471 -6.53 10.75 32.76
N LEU A 472 -7.12 9.57 32.56
CA LEU A 472 -8.37 9.14 33.17
C LEU A 472 -8.18 7.78 33.88
N ARG A 473 -9.04 7.47 34.85
CA ARG A 473 -8.97 6.26 35.68
C ARG A 473 -10.37 5.90 36.19
N ILE A 474 -10.81 4.67 35.97
CA ILE A 474 -12.03 4.11 36.59
C ILE A 474 -11.71 2.83 37.38
N SER A 475 -12.64 2.38 38.22
CA SER A 475 -12.48 1.10 38.94
C SER A 475 -12.78 -0.07 38.01
N LEU A 476 -11.99 -1.15 38.06
CA LEU A 476 -12.32 -2.40 37.39
C LEU A 476 -13.41 -3.17 38.17
N VAL A 477 -14.21 -3.98 37.47
CA VAL A 477 -15.25 -4.81 38.08
C VAL A 477 -15.03 -6.26 37.71
N ALA A 478 -14.85 -7.11 38.71
CA ALA A 478 -14.50 -8.52 38.52
C ALA A 478 -15.60 -9.27 37.74
N GLY A 479 -15.19 -10.04 36.73
CA GLY A 479 -16.06 -10.77 35.84
C GLY A 479 -16.68 -9.93 34.72
N GLN A 480 -16.12 -8.76 34.40
CA GLN A 480 -16.53 -7.89 33.29
C GLN A 480 -15.39 -7.65 32.30
N GLY A 481 -15.73 -7.23 31.08
CA GLY A 481 -14.79 -6.70 30.10
C GLY A 481 -14.71 -5.18 30.12
N ILE A 482 -13.73 -4.62 29.41
CA ILE A 482 -13.50 -3.16 29.33
C ILE A 482 -13.95 -2.58 27.99
N ALA A 483 -14.31 -1.30 27.97
CA ALA A 483 -14.58 -0.54 26.76
C ALA A 483 -14.27 0.95 26.94
N ALA A 484 -13.97 1.62 25.82
CA ALA A 484 -13.80 3.06 25.75
C ALA A 484 -14.36 3.62 24.44
N THR A 485 -15.11 4.72 24.51
CA THR A 485 -15.59 5.45 23.33
C THR A 485 -15.19 6.93 23.43
N MET A 486 -14.86 7.55 22.29
CA MET A 486 -14.74 9.01 22.17
C MET A 486 -15.85 9.53 21.27
N THR A 487 -16.47 10.64 21.67
CA THR A 487 -17.48 11.36 20.89
C THR A 487 -17.17 12.86 20.81
N ARG A 488 -17.52 13.49 19.69
CA ARG A 488 -17.45 14.95 19.49
C ARG A 488 -18.65 15.37 18.65
N ASP A 489 -19.36 16.42 19.08
CA ASP A 489 -20.56 16.97 18.41
C ASP A 489 -21.65 15.92 18.05
N GLY A 490 -21.72 14.84 18.84
CA GLY A 490 -22.65 13.72 18.64
C GLY A 490 -22.17 12.60 17.72
N ALA A 491 -21.00 12.74 17.07
CA ALA A 491 -20.36 11.68 16.29
C ALA A 491 -19.36 10.88 17.14
N THR A 492 -19.36 9.55 17.01
CA THR A 492 -18.36 8.67 17.62
C THR A 492 -17.07 8.68 16.79
N LEU A 493 -15.96 9.06 17.42
CA LEU A 493 -14.62 9.12 16.82
C LEU A 493 -13.82 7.85 17.07
N VAL A 494 -13.98 7.26 18.27
CA VAL A 494 -13.35 5.99 18.67
C VAL A 494 -14.41 5.13 19.32
N ASP A 495 -14.49 3.86 18.93
CA ASP A 495 -15.24 2.82 19.64
C ASP A 495 -14.34 1.60 19.82
N MET A 496 -13.83 1.40 21.04
CA MET A 496 -12.89 0.34 21.40
C MET A 496 -13.50 -0.57 22.46
N LYS A 497 -13.60 -1.85 22.12
CA LYS A 497 -14.08 -2.94 22.99
C LYS A 497 -13.09 -4.11 22.85
N PRO A 498 -11.96 -4.11 23.60
CA PRO A 498 -10.96 -5.16 23.50
C PRO A 498 -11.53 -6.52 23.95
N ASP A 499 -10.98 -7.61 23.41
CA ASP A 499 -11.29 -8.96 23.90
C ASP A 499 -10.48 -9.22 25.19
N PHE A 500 -10.91 -8.54 26.25
CA PHE A 500 -10.28 -8.53 27.57
C PHE A 500 -11.35 -8.76 28.63
N TYR A 501 -11.05 -9.65 29.58
CA TYR A 501 -11.93 -10.05 30.67
C TYR A 501 -11.16 -9.97 31.99
N PHE A 502 -11.70 -9.23 32.95
CA PHE A 502 -11.09 -9.06 34.28
C PHE A 502 -11.47 -10.25 35.17
N ASP A 503 -10.65 -11.30 35.13
CA ASP A 503 -10.97 -12.63 35.66
C ASP A 503 -11.02 -12.67 37.20
N PRO A 504 -12.16 -13.01 37.83
CA PRO A 504 -12.24 -13.19 39.27
C PRO A 504 -11.52 -14.44 39.80
N ASN A 505 -11.20 -15.46 38.98
CA ASN A 505 -10.68 -16.76 39.42
C ASN A 505 -9.45 -17.22 38.60
N PRO A 506 -8.33 -16.48 38.64
CA PRO A 506 -7.15 -16.81 37.83
C PRO A 506 -6.59 -18.21 38.11
N THR A 507 -5.90 -18.77 37.11
CA THR A 507 -5.10 -20.00 37.27
C THR A 507 -3.69 -19.70 37.78
N THR A 508 -3.09 -18.58 37.36
CA THR A 508 -1.75 -18.11 37.73
C THR A 508 -1.74 -16.63 38.14
N TYR A 509 -0.76 -16.22 38.95
CA TYR A 509 -0.63 -14.87 39.49
C TYR A 509 -0.04 -13.86 38.50
N ASN A 510 -0.70 -13.64 37.36
CA ASN A 510 -0.22 -12.72 36.32
C ASN A 510 -0.53 -11.23 36.63
N TYR A 511 0.49 -10.46 37.03
CA TYR A 511 0.40 -9.00 37.23
C TYR A 511 0.94 -8.15 36.06
N ASN A 512 1.19 -8.75 34.88
CA ASN A 512 1.52 -8.00 33.66
C ASN A 512 0.33 -7.14 33.19
N ALA A 513 0.61 -6.14 32.34
CA ALA A 513 -0.37 -5.14 31.92
C ALA A 513 -0.88 -5.39 30.49
N ALA A 514 -2.17 -5.68 30.35
CA ALA A 514 -2.80 -5.68 29.03
C ALA A 514 -2.95 -4.24 28.54
N THR A 515 -2.38 -3.92 27.37
CA THR A 515 -2.44 -2.58 26.77
C THR A 515 -3.21 -2.58 25.46
N PHE A 516 -3.96 -1.50 25.19
CA PHE A 516 -4.82 -1.40 24.00
C PHE A 516 -4.81 0.02 23.44
N THR A 517 -4.97 0.18 22.12
CA THR A 517 -5.09 1.49 21.47
C THR A 517 -6.27 1.54 20.52
N GLY A 518 -7.15 2.53 20.70
CA GLY A 518 -8.16 2.95 19.74
C GLY A 518 -7.76 4.30 19.11
N THR A 519 -7.88 4.45 17.80
CA THR A 519 -7.44 5.65 17.05
C THR A 519 -8.51 6.04 16.05
N ALA A 520 -8.93 7.30 16.00
CA ALA A 520 -10.01 7.76 15.11
C ALA A 520 -9.64 7.71 13.61
N ASP A 521 -8.34 7.69 13.30
CA ASP A 521 -7.81 7.39 11.97
C ASP A 521 -7.76 5.88 11.65
N THR A 522 -8.38 5.06 12.48
CA THR A 522 -9.35 4.10 11.97
C THR A 522 -10.74 4.41 12.55
N MET A 523 -11.68 4.80 11.68
CA MET A 523 -12.94 4.07 11.68
C MET A 523 -12.53 2.60 11.69
N SER A 524 -12.73 1.89 12.81
CA SER A 524 -12.41 0.46 12.90
C SER A 524 -13.11 -0.19 11.73
N LEU A 525 -12.33 -0.69 10.75
CA LEU A 525 -12.86 -0.96 9.42
C LEU A 525 -13.77 -2.16 9.51
N ASN A 526 -15.05 -1.87 9.74
CA ASN A 526 -16.06 -2.80 10.22
C ASN A 526 -16.60 -3.64 9.05
N VAL A 527 -15.67 -4.05 8.17
CA VAL A 527 -15.81 -5.01 7.09
C VAL A 527 -16.36 -6.29 7.71
N PRO A 528 -17.65 -6.60 7.53
CA PRO A 528 -18.26 -7.64 8.35
C PRO A 528 -17.61 -8.99 8.10
N ILE A 529 -17.14 -9.65 9.16
CA ILE A 529 -16.58 -11.00 9.04
C ILE A 529 -17.73 -11.99 8.90
N VAL A 530 -17.76 -12.69 7.78
CA VAL A 530 -18.78 -13.67 7.42
C VAL A 530 -18.28 -15.06 7.79
N LYS A 531 -19.05 -15.77 8.62
CA LYS A 531 -18.75 -17.16 9.01
C LYS A 531 -19.32 -18.12 7.96
N LEU A 532 -18.43 -18.89 7.33
CA LEU A 532 -18.73 -19.86 6.28
C LEU A 532 -19.25 -21.19 6.86
N ASN A 533 -19.94 -22.00 6.04
CA ASN A 533 -20.49 -23.29 6.47
C ASN A 533 -19.44 -24.38 6.80
N SER A 534 -18.17 -24.14 6.48
CA SER A 534 -17.03 -24.93 6.94
C SER A 534 -16.69 -24.70 8.42
N GLY A 535 -16.99 -23.50 8.93
CA GLY A 535 -16.57 -23.00 10.24
C GLY A 535 -15.63 -21.78 10.16
N ASP A 536 -15.02 -21.55 9.00
CA ASP A 536 -14.03 -20.49 8.76
C ASP A 536 -14.67 -19.10 8.59
N SER A 537 -13.83 -18.06 8.51
CA SER A 537 -14.24 -16.65 8.46
C SER A 537 -13.67 -15.95 7.21
N ILE A 538 -14.48 -15.16 6.52
CA ILE A 538 -14.07 -14.35 5.36
C ILE A 538 -14.50 -12.88 5.51
N PRO A 539 -13.64 -11.89 5.22
CA PRO A 539 -14.05 -10.49 5.17
C PRO A 539 -15.06 -10.22 4.03
N ALA A 540 -16.23 -9.65 4.37
CA ALA A 540 -17.29 -9.35 3.39
C ALA A 540 -16.92 -8.28 2.36
N VAL A 541 -15.84 -7.52 2.57
CA VAL A 541 -15.26 -6.60 1.60
C VAL A 541 -13.85 -7.08 1.27
N GLY A 542 -13.65 -7.47 0.02
CA GLY A 542 -12.35 -7.81 -0.55
C GLY A 542 -12.05 -7.05 -1.84
N LEU A 543 -11.01 -7.46 -2.54
CA LEU A 543 -10.49 -6.78 -3.72
C LEU A 543 -10.32 -7.74 -4.91
N GLY A 544 -11.06 -7.49 -6.00
CA GLY A 544 -10.92 -8.23 -7.26
C GLY A 544 -9.65 -7.83 -8.03
N CYS A 545 -8.69 -8.74 -8.13
CA CYS A 545 -7.33 -8.49 -8.62
C CYS A 545 -7.14 -8.77 -10.12
N TRP A 546 -8.15 -9.29 -10.83
CA TRP A 546 -8.06 -9.60 -12.27
C TRP A 546 -7.79 -8.35 -13.14
N MET A 547 -6.66 -8.31 -13.86
CA MET A 547 -6.27 -7.17 -14.71
C MET A 547 -6.63 -7.28 -16.19
N GLY A 548 -7.30 -8.34 -16.63
CA GLY A 548 -7.85 -8.43 -18.00
C GLY A 548 -6.83 -8.54 -19.13
N SER A 549 -5.52 -8.43 -18.90
CA SER A 549 -4.52 -8.39 -19.96
C SER A 549 -3.17 -9.02 -19.59
N VAL A 550 -2.44 -9.47 -20.63
CA VAL A 550 -1.06 -9.96 -20.59
C VAL A 550 -0.14 -8.95 -19.88
N GLY A 551 0.67 -9.39 -18.92
CA GLY A 551 1.51 -8.52 -18.10
C GLY A 551 0.76 -7.71 -17.03
N GLY A 552 -0.42 -8.16 -16.60
CA GLY A 552 -1.21 -7.50 -15.55
C GLY A 552 -0.66 -7.62 -14.13
N GLY A 553 0.28 -8.54 -13.87
CA GLY A 553 0.82 -8.82 -12.53
C GLY A 553 1.33 -7.58 -11.80
N GLU A 554 2.10 -6.71 -12.48
CA GLU A 554 2.64 -5.49 -11.87
C GLU A 554 1.56 -4.49 -11.44
N GLN A 555 0.42 -4.45 -12.15
CA GLN A 555 -0.73 -3.64 -11.76
C GLN A 555 -1.51 -4.27 -10.60
N ALA A 556 -1.51 -5.60 -10.50
CA ALA A 556 -2.09 -6.31 -9.35
C ALA A 556 -1.21 -6.11 -8.10
N TYR A 557 0.12 -6.16 -8.24
CA TYR A 557 1.06 -5.88 -7.17
C TYR A 557 0.85 -4.50 -6.55
N GLU A 558 0.93 -3.41 -7.33
CA GLU A 558 0.76 -2.06 -6.77
C GLU A 558 -0.64 -1.85 -6.17
N MET A 559 -1.67 -2.42 -6.78
CA MET A 559 -3.04 -2.33 -6.28
C MET A 559 -3.22 -3.08 -4.93
N VAL A 560 -2.68 -4.30 -4.80
CA VAL A 560 -2.73 -5.09 -3.57
C VAL A 560 -1.83 -4.47 -2.49
N LYS A 561 -0.62 -4.02 -2.83
CA LYS A 561 0.31 -3.35 -1.91
C LYS A 561 -0.28 -2.05 -1.36
N LEU A 562 -1.03 -1.29 -2.17
CA LEU A 562 -1.82 -0.15 -1.72
C LEU A 562 -2.96 -0.59 -0.80
N ALA A 563 -3.77 -1.58 -1.21
CA ALA A 563 -4.92 -2.03 -0.46
C ALA A 563 -4.58 -2.65 0.91
N LEU A 564 -3.48 -3.40 1.02
CA LEU A 564 -2.97 -3.95 2.29
C LEU A 564 -2.65 -2.83 3.30
N ARG A 565 -1.99 -1.74 2.85
CA ARG A 565 -1.74 -0.53 3.67
C ARG A 565 -3.02 0.21 4.08
N LEU A 566 -4.12 0.02 3.35
CA LEU A 566 -5.43 0.63 3.65
C LEU A 566 -6.32 -0.27 4.52
N GLY A 567 -5.86 -1.46 4.92
CA GLY A 567 -6.63 -2.38 5.77
C GLY A 567 -7.47 -3.43 5.03
N TYR A 568 -7.29 -3.62 3.71
CA TYR A 568 -7.85 -4.81 3.06
C TYR A 568 -7.20 -6.09 3.61
N ARG A 569 -8.01 -7.12 3.84
CA ARG A 569 -7.59 -8.47 4.26
C ARG A 569 -8.22 -9.60 3.43
N HIS A 570 -8.91 -9.28 2.33
CA HIS A 570 -9.46 -10.29 1.40
C HIS A 570 -9.12 -9.91 -0.04
N PHE A 571 -8.46 -10.82 -0.75
CA PHE A 571 -8.02 -10.64 -2.13
C PHE A 571 -8.53 -11.79 -3.00
N ASP A 572 -9.23 -11.44 -4.08
CA ASP A 572 -9.74 -12.39 -5.08
C ASP A 572 -8.91 -12.28 -6.35
N THR A 573 -8.47 -13.41 -6.89
CA THR A 573 -7.68 -13.49 -8.12
C THR A 573 -8.09 -14.73 -8.94
N VAL A 574 -7.43 -14.93 -10.08
CA VAL A 574 -7.73 -16.02 -11.01
C VAL A 574 -6.48 -16.41 -11.79
N ARG A 575 -6.26 -17.73 -11.88
CA ARG A 575 -5.30 -18.35 -12.76
C ARG A 575 -5.85 -18.41 -14.18
N ARG A 576 -5.01 -18.08 -15.17
CA ARG A 576 -5.41 -18.15 -16.58
C ARG A 576 -4.26 -18.54 -17.48
N PHE A 577 -4.24 -19.81 -17.88
CA PHE A 577 -3.34 -20.30 -18.92
C PHE A 577 -3.49 -19.52 -20.23
N LEU A 578 -2.43 -18.80 -20.59
CA LEU A 578 -2.20 -18.29 -21.94
C LEU A 578 -1.18 -19.21 -22.62
N LYS A 579 -1.57 -19.78 -23.77
CA LYS A 579 -0.91 -20.90 -24.46
C LYS A 579 0.63 -20.85 -24.47
N PHE A 580 1.27 -21.72 -23.69
CA PHE A 580 2.47 -22.47 -24.07
C PHE A 580 2.57 -23.78 -23.25
N PRO A 581 2.32 -24.96 -23.85
CA PRO A 581 2.58 -26.23 -23.20
C PRO A 581 4.05 -26.64 -23.40
N MET A 582 4.81 -26.78 -22.32
CA MET A 582 5.95 -27.70 -22.29
C MET A 582 5.49 -29.01 -21.62
N PRO A 583 5.76 -30.19 -22.20
CA PRO A 583 5.34 -31.45 -21.61
C PRO A 583 6.21 -31.82 -20.39
N LEU A 584 5.61 -32.55 -19.44
CA LEU A 584 6.20 -32.85 -18.13
C LEU A 584 7.37 -33.86 -18.18
N ASP A 585 7.58 -34.52 -19.32
CA ASP A 585 8.54 -35.60 -19.54
C ASP A 585 9.98 -35.10 -19.78
N MET A 586 10.18 -33.86 -20.24
CA MET A 586 11.51 -33.29 -20.45
C MET A 586 12.22 -32.82 -19.16
N VAL A 587 11.54 -32.85 -18.00
CA VAL A 587 12.03 -32.24 -16.75
C VAL A 587 13.08 -33.09 -16.01
N CYS A 588 13.13 -34.41 -16.24
CA CYS A 588 13.94 -35.33 -15.42
C CYS A 588 14.93 -36.18 -16.24
N SER A 589 16.00 -35.57 -16.76
CA SER A 589 17.20 -36.33 -17.16
C SER A 589 18.11 -36.58 -15.94
N PRO A 590 18.71 -37.78 -15.75
CA PRO A 590 19.54 -38.07 -14.56
C PRO A 590 20.82 -37.23 -14.37
N ARG A 591 21.14 -36.31 -15.29
CA ARG A 591 22.33 -35.45 -15.23
C ARG A 591 22.10 -34.05 -14.66
N MET A 592 20.85 -33.67 -14.34
CA MET A 592 20.57 -32.40 -13.64
C MET A 592 20.00 -32.66 -12.24
N ARG A 593 20.85 -32.51 -11.23
CA ARG A 593 20.49 -32.48 -9.79
C ARG A 593 21.19 -31.31 -9.07
N GLY A 594 21.37 -30.17 -9.74
CA GLY A 594 22.26 -29.10 -9.25
C GLY A 594 21.86 -27.66 -9.56
N ASN A 595 20.74 -27.41 -10.24
CA ASN A 595 20.15 -26.07 -10.43
C ASN A 595 18.74 -26.23 -11.06
N CYS A 596 17.68 -26.15 -10.26
CA CYS A 596 16.30 -26.39 -10.70
C CYS A 596 15.33 -25.24 -10.36
N GLU A 597 15.83 -24.01 -10.22
CA GLU A 597 15.06 -22.87 -9.67
C GLU A 597 14.63 -21.81 -10.71
N SER A 598 15.00 -21.93 -11.99
CA SER A 598 14.93 -20.80 -12.93
C SER A 598 14.20 -21.02 -14.27
N VAL A 599 13.45 -22.12 -14.45
CA VAL A 599 12.86 -22.50 -15.75
C VAL A 599 11.33 -22.76 -15.72
N ILE A 600 10.58 -22.02 -14.88
CA ILE A 600 9.10 -21.99 -14.93
C ILE A 600 8.57 -20.54 -14.83
N HIS A 601 8.97 -19.67 -15.77
CA HIS A 601 8.48 -18.28 -15.85
C HIS A 601 7.85 -17.96 -17.22
N GLY A 602 6.55 -18.26 -17.36
CA GLY A 602 5.71 -17.71 -18.41
C GLY A 602 5.10 -16.37 -17.96
N PRO A 603 5.25 -15.25 -18.70
CA PRO A 603 5.05 -13.88 -18.16
C PRO A 603 3.58 -13.44 -18.08
N THR A 604 2.70 -14.25 -17.48
CA THR A 604 1.26 -13.97 -17.30
C THR A 604 0.67 -14.59 -16.04
N GLY A 605 0.61 -13.82 -14.95
CA GLY A 605 -0.22 -14.12 -13.78
C GLY A 605 -0.58 -12.83 -13.02
N ASN A 606 -1.83 -12.69 -12.58
CA ASN A 606 -2.16 -11.67 -11.56
C ASN A 606 -1.75 -12.21 -10.17
N GLU A 607 -1.89 -13.52 -9.98
CA GLU A 607 -1.39 -14.30 -8.84
C GLU A 607 0.06 -13.96 -8.47
N GLU A 608 0.97 -13.86 -9.44
CA GLU A 608 2.37 -13.46 -9.20
C GLU A 608 2.48 -12.10 -8.50
N GLY A 609 1.72 -11.10 -8.98
CA GLY A 609 1.70 -9.76 -8.40
C GLY A 609 0.98 -9.71 -7.04
N VAL A 610 -0.15 -10.39 -6.91
CA VAL A 610 -0.92 -10.51 -5.66
C VAL A 610 -0.05 -11.14 -4.57
N GLY A 611 0.56 -12.30 -4.86
CA GLY A 611 1.38 -13.04 -3.92
C GLY A 611 2.69 -12.33 -3.58
N ARG A 612 3.33 -11.67 -4.54
CA ARG A 612 4.48 -10.79 -4.30
C ARG A 612 4.12 -9.64 -3.36
N ALA A 613 2.97 -8.98 -3.56
CA ALA A 613 2.51 -7.91 -2.69
C ALA A 613 2.13 -8.39 -1.29
N ILE A 614 1.61 -9.62 -1.15
CA ILE A 614 1.35 -10.25 0.15
C ILE A 614 2.66 -10.51 0.90
N ARG A 615 3.64 -11.19 0.29
CA ARG A 615 4.95 -11.47 0.93
C ARG A 615 5.70 -10.19 1.33
N GLU A 616 5.70 -9.18 0.47
CA GLU A 616 6.37 -7.90 0.74
C GLU A 616 5.63 -6.96 1.70
N SER A 617 4.47 -7.37 2.25
CA SER A 617 3.66 -6.50 3.11
C SER A 617 4.05 -6.48 4.59
N GLY A 618 4.77 -7.50 5.06
CA GLY A 618 5.04 -7.72 6.49
C GLY A 618 3.84 -8.19 7.31
N ILE A 619 2.66 -8.33 6.71
CA ILE A 619 1.44 -8.81 7.39
C ILE A 619 1.47 -10.34 7.44
N PRO A 620 1.20 -10.98 8.60
CA PRO A 620 1.09 -12.43 8.73
C PRO A 620 0.12 -13.03 7.70
N ARG A 621 0.54 -14.12 7.04
CA ARG A 621 -0.27 -14.82 6.03
C ARG A 621 -1.63 -15.30 6.56
N SER A 622 -1.72 -15.56 7.87
CA SER A 622 -2.94 -15.91 8.61
C SER A 622 -3.98 -14.78 8.72
N GLU A 623 -3.59 -13.51 8.60
CA GLU A 623 -4.55 -12.39 8.56
C GLU A 623 -5.20 -12.20 7.19
N ILE A 624 -4.59 -12.71 6.12
CA ILE A 624 -4.95 -12.39 4.74
C ILE A 624 -5.73 -13.55 4.12
N PHE A 625 -6.98 -13.31 3.74
CA PHE A 625 -7.81 -14.29 3.03
C PHE A 625 -7.59 -14.20 1.52
N VAL A 626 -7.09 -15.27 0.90
CA VAL A 626 -6.81 -15.37 -0.54
C VAL A 626 -7.81 -16.30 -1.23
N THR A 627 -8.59 -15.74 -2.14
CA THR A 627 -9.49 -16.47 -3.05
C THR A 627 -8.82 -16.59 -4.43
N THR A 628 -8.75 -17.79 -5.01
CA THR A 628 -8.39 -17.98 -6.43
C THR A 628 -9.22 -19.08 -7.10
N ASN A 629 -9.10 -19.19 -8.42
CA ASN A 629 -9.84 -20.12 -9.27
C ASN A 629 -9.10 -20.37 -10.59
N ASP A 630 -9.40 -21.49 -11.26
CA ASP A 630 -8.72 -21.90 -12.50
C ASP A 630 -9.67 -22.58 -13.50
N TRP A 631 -9.18 -22.78 -14.73
CA TRP A 631 -9.86 -23.42 -15.86
C TRP A 631 -9.51 -24.91 -16.06
N ASP A 632 -8.55 -25.47 -15.31
CA ASP A 632 -8.09 -26.87 -15.42
C ASP A 632 -9.07 -27.89 -14.81
N HIS A 633 -10.25 -28.00 -15.43
CA HIS A 633 -11.34 -28.90 -15.01
C HIS A 633 -10.96 -30.39 -15.11
N ASP A 634 -10.00 -30.75 -15.97
CA ASP A 634 -9.47 -32.11 -16.09
C ASP A 634 -8.56 -32.49 -14.92
N SER A 635 -7.98 -31.50 -14.21
CA SER A 635 -7.10 -31.74 -13.08
C SER A 635 -7.10 -30.54 -12.11
N PRO A 636 -8.14 -30.39 -11.26
CA PRO A 636 -8.21 -29.32 -10.27
C PRO A 636 -7.00 -29.29 -9.31
N LYS A 637 -6.32 -30.44 -9.13
CA LYS A 637 -5.04 -30.54 -8.41
C LYS A 637 -3.92 -29.76 -9.12
N ARG A 638 -3.72 -29.98 -10.43
CA ARG A 638 -2.73 -29.25 -11.26
C ARG A 638 -3.05 -27.75 -11.30
N GLY A 639 -4.34 -27.42 -11.24
CA GLY A 639 -4.83 -26.06 -11.05
C GLY A 639 -4.33 -25.45 -9.75
N LEU A 640 -4.62 -26.10 -8.62
CA LEU A 640 -4.25 -25.66 -7.28
C LEU A 640 -2.73 -25.56 -7.08
N GLU A 641 -1.98 -26.61 -7.43
CA GLU A 641 -0.51 -26.66 -7.28
C GLU A 641 0.18 -25.52 -8.04
N GLY A 642 -0.31 -25.20 -9.25
CA GLY A 642 0.23 -24.11 -10.05
C GLY A 642 -0.27 -22.72 -9.64
N SER A 643 -1.44 -22.59 -9.01
CA SER A 643 -1.86 -21.36 -8.33
C SER A 643 -1.00 -21.10 -7.09
N LEU A 644 -0.72 -22.11 -6.26
CA LEU A 644 0.20 -22.00 -5.11
C LEU A 644 1.60 -21.58 -5.58
N MET A 645 2.12 -22.19 -6.65
CA MET A 645 3.41 -21.79 -7.24
C MET A 645 3.39 -20.36 -7.80
N ALA A 646 2.34 -19.97 -8.53
CA ALA A 646 2.25 -18.63 -9.12
C ALA A 646 2.05 -17.54 -8.06
N LEU A 647 1.26 -17.82 -7.02
CA LEU A 647 1.14 -16.95 -5.84
C LEU A 647 2.44 -16.96 -5.02
N GLY A 648 3.18 -18.05 -4.97
CA GLY A 648 4.29 -18.25 -4.04
C GLY A 648 3.81 -18.22 -2.58
N LEU A 649 2.78 -19.02 -2.28
CA LEU A 649 2.16 -19.15 -0.96
C LEU A 649 1.96 -20.64 -0.64
N ASP A 650 2.11 -21.01 0.63
CA ASP A 650 2.01 -22.41 1.08
C ASP A 650 0.57 -22.96 1.06
N TYR A 651 -0.42 -22.07 1.15
CA TYR A 651 -1.84 -22.42 1.10
C TYR A 651 -2.71 -21.31 0.49
N ILE A 652 -3.96 -21.67 0.17
CA ILE A 652 -5.04 -20.81 -0.37
C ILE A 652 -6.27 -21.03 0.53
N ASP A 653 -6.94 -19.95 0.92
CA ASP A 653 -8.08 -19.98 1.86
C ASP A 653 -9.38 -20.37 1.15
N LEU A 654 -9.54 -19.99 -0.12
CA LEU A 654 -10.69 -20.36 -0.95
C LEU A 654 -10.30 -20.64 -2.40
N TYR A 655 -10.56 -21.87 -2.85
CA TYR A 655 -10.33 -22.31 -4.23
C TYR A 655 -11.66 -22.64 -4.92
N LEU A 656 -11.99 -21.91 -6.00
CA LEU A 656 -13.26 -22.05 -6.71
C LEU A 656 -13.10 -22.70 -8.09
N MET A 657 -14.17 -23.36 -8.56
CA MET A 657 -14.36 -23.70 -9.97
C MET A 657 -14.82 -22.43 -10.71
N HIS A 658 -14.12 -22.04 -11.79
CA HIS A 658 -14.33 -20.72 -12.39
C HIS A 658 -15.64 -20.58 -13.22
N TRP A 659 -16.12 -21.65 -13.86
CA TRP A 659 -17.45 -21.75 -14.49
C TRP A 659 -17.96 -23.20 -14.42
N PRO A 660 -19.27 -23.48 -14.59
CA PRO A 660 -19.75 -24.85 -14.79
C PRO A 660 -19.38 -25.44 -16.17
N MET A 661 -18.92 -24.61 -17.11
CA MET A 661 -18.51 -25.06 -18.45
C MET A 661 -16.99 -25.27 -18.50
N ALA A 662 -16.58 -26.53 -18.61
CA ALA A 662 -15.18 -26.90 -18.73
C ALA A 662 -14.58 -26.49 -20.08
N ARG A 663 -13.24 -26.40 -20.14
CA ARG A 663 -12.50 -26.09 -21.36
C ARG A 663 -11.43 -27.15 -21.58
N VAL A 664 -11.32 -27.67 -22.81
CA VAL A 664 -10.36 -28.74 -23.11
C VAL A 664 -8.93 -28.23 -23.00
N GLY A 665 -8.14 -28.86 -22.11
CA GLY A 665 -6.70 -28.69 -21.97
C GLY A 665 -5.94 -29.23 -23.20
N GLY A 666 -6.01 -28.51 -24.31
CA GLY A 666 -5.51 -28.96 -25.61
C GLY A 666 -5.22 -27.81 -26.58
N ARG A 667 -4.77 -28.16 -27.80
CA ARG A 667 -4.43 -27.19 -28.86
C ARG A 667 -5.66 -26.38 -29.33
N ASP A 668 -6.81 -26.98 -29.13
CA ASP A 668 -8.16 -26.69 -29.63
C ASP A 668 -8.81 -25.52 -28.88
N GLY A 669 -8.74 -25.54 -27.54
CA GLY A 669 -9.34 -24.51 -26.68
C GLY A 669 -10.88 -24.43 -26.74
N ARG A 670 -11.53 -25.54 -27.10
CA ARG A 670 -13.00 -25.70 -27.18
C ARG A 670 -13.63 -25.69 -25.78
N ILE A 671 -14.81 -25.07 -25.67
CA ILE A 671 -15.68 -25.15 -24.48
C ILE A 671 -16.49 -26.45 -24.58
N LEU A 672 -16.50 -27.23 -23.50
CA LEU A 672 -17.26 -28.47 -23.40
C LEU A 672 -18.75 -28.18 -23.14
N GLN A 673 -19.62 -28.94 -23.78
CA GLN A 673 -21.07 -28.89 -23.59
C GLN A 673 -21.49 -29.65 -22.29
N PRO A 674 -22.72 -29.50 -21.78
CA PRO A 674 -23.11 -30.01 -20.46
C PRO A 674 -23.01 -31.53 -20.25
N ASP A 675 -22.99 -32.28 -21.34
CA ASP A 675 -22.88 -33.74 -21.41
C ASP A 675 -21.45 -34.25 -21.70
N GLU A 676 -20.49 -33.35 -21.95
CA GLU A 676 -19.10 -33.70 -22.25
C GLU A 676 -18.22 -33.71 -20.98
N SER A 677 -17.39 -34.75 -20.84
CA SER A 677 -16.50 -34.94 -19.69
C SER A 677 -15.15 -34.22 -19.87
N PRO A 678 -14.58 -33.57 -18.83
CA PRO A 678 -15.08 -33.47 -17.46
C PRO A 678 -16.26 -32.50 -17.33
N THR A 679 -17.37 -33.01 -16.83
CA THR A 679 -18.52 -32.20 -16.39
C THR A 679 -18.19 -31.45 -15.10
N PHE A 680 -18.96 -30.42 -14.74
CA PHE A 680 -18.81 -29.74 -13.44
C PHE A 680 -18.99 -30.70 -12.25
N VAL A 681 -19.79 -31.76 -12.40
CA VAL A 681 -19.99 -32.78 -11.35
C VAL A 681 -18.73 -33.62 -11.16
N GLU A 682 -18.10 -34.08 -12.24
CA GLU A 682 -16.82 -34.81 -12.19
C GLU A 682 -15.68 -33.93 -11.67
N THR A 683 -15.68 -32.64 -12.06
CA THR A 683 -14.74 -31.63 -11.57
C THR A 683 -14.91 -31.42 -10.07
N TRP A 684 -16.14 -31.29 -9.57
CA TRP A 684 -16.43 -31.19 -8.13
C TRP A 684 -15.96 -32.42 -7.36
N LEU A 685 -16.26 -33.63 -7.86
CA LEU A 685 -15.80 -34.90 -7.30
C LEU A 685 -14.26 -35.10 -7.39
N ALA A 686 -13.55 -34.25 -8.13
CA ALA A 686 -12.09 -34.17 -8.10
C ALA A 686 -11.60 -33.12 -7.09
N MET A 687 -12.30 -31.98 -6.94
CA MET A 687 -12.02 -30.96 -5.91
C MET A 687 -12.25 -31.47 -4.48
N GLU A 688 -13.30 -32.26 -4.23
CA GLU A 688 -13.58 -32.87 -2.92
C GLU A 688 -12.41 -33.74 -2.40
N LYS A 689 -11.60 -34.30 -3.32
CA LYS A 689 -10.43 -35.14 -2.98
C LYS A 689 -9.18 -34.34 -2.60
N LEU A 690 -9.22 -33.01 -2.69
CA LEU A 690 -8.13 -32.12 -2.28
C LEU A 690 -8.21 -31.74 -0.79
N LEU A 691 -9.34 -32.04 -0.13
CA LEU A 691 -9.61 -31.67 1.25
C LEU A 691 -9.22 -32.80 2.22
N ASP A 692 -8.07 -32.69 2.87
CA ASP A 692 -7.60 -33.65 3.88
C ASP A 692 -8.36 -33.49 5.22
N THR A 693 -9.64 -33.85 5.21
CA THR A 693 -10.61 -33.53 6.28
C THR A 693 -11.25 -34.76 6.91
N GLY A 694 -10.94 -35.97 6.42
CA GLY A 694 -11.53 -37.24 6.88
C GLY A 694 -13.04 -37.43 6.62
N LYS A 695 -13.76 -36.39 6.18
CA LYS A 695 -15.22 -36.37 6.00
C LYS A 695 -15.60 -37.02 4.66
N LYS A 696 -16.22 -38.21 4.72
CA LYS A 696 -16.72 -38.95 3.54
C LYS A 696 -18.13 -38.52 3.07
N ALA A 697 -18.57 -37.32 3.45
CA ALA A 697 -19.86 -36.76 3.05
C ALA A 697 -19.67 -35.77 1.89
N LYS A 698 -20.67 -35.65 1.01
CA LYS A 698 -20.67 -34.62 -0.05
C LYS A 698 -20.51 -33.25 0.56
N VAL A 699 -19.52 -32.49 0.10
CA VAL A 699 -19.21 -31.16 0.60
C VAL A 699 -20.21 -30.17 0.00
N ILE A 700 -20.74 -29.28 0.84
CA ILE A 700 -21.54 -28.14 0.37
C ILE A 700 -20.55 -27.00 0.09
N PRO A 701 -20.63 -26.28 -1.06
CA PRO A 701 -19.79 -25.12 -1.30
C PRO A 701 -19.93 -24.09 -0.18
N VAL A 702 -18.81 -23.50 0.28
CA VAL A 702 -18.84 -22.39 1.22
C VAL A 702 -19.36 -21.10 0.59
N VAL A 703 -19.05 -20.89 -0.69
CA VAL A 703 -19.25 -19.64 -1.44
C VAL A 703 -19.75 -19.94 -2.86
N ASN A 704 -20.55 -19.03 -3.43
CA ASN A 704 -20.93 -19.02 -4.84
C ASN A 704 -20.63 -17.65 -5.46
N GLN A 705 -19.64 -17.54 -6.33
CA GLN A 705 -19.23 -16.28 -6.93
C GLN A 705 -19.99 -16.00 -8.24
N VAL A 706 -20.73 -14.90 -8.29
CA VAL A 706 -21.67 -14.55 -9.38
C VAL A 706 -21.78 -13.04 -9.60
N GLU A 707 -22.39 -12.63 -10.71
CA GLU A 707 -22.74 -11.22 -10.96
C GLU A 707 -23.91 -10.81 -10.07
N LEU A 708 -23.71 -9.81 -9.20
CA LEU A 708 -24.74 -9.28 -8.30
C LEU A 708 -24.58 -7.77 -8.15
N HIS A 709 -25.62 -7.02 -8.50
CA HIS A 709 -25.71 -5.55 -8.36
C HIS A 709 -27.19 -5.11 -8.49
N PRO A 710 -27.58 -3.85 -8.21
CA PRO A 710 -29.00 -3.44 -8.21
C PRO A 710 -29.81 -3.71 -9.49
N CYS A 711 -29.19 -3.80 -10.67
CA CYS A 711 -29.85 -4.25 -11.92
C CYS A 711 -30.06 -5.78 -12.02
N TYR A 712 -29.21 -6.58 -11.37
CA TYR A 712 -29.24 -8.04 -11.39
C TYR A 712 -29.05 -8.57 -9.96
N PRO A 713 -30.05 -8.38 -9.09
CA PRO A 713 -29.91 -8.65 -7.66
C PRO A 713 -30.12 -10.14 -7.29
N GLN A 714 -30.52 -10.97 -8.28
CA GLN A 714 -30.73 -12.43 -8.21
C GLN A 714 -31.37 -12.95 -6.90
N ASN A 715 -32.43 -12.30 -6.39
CA ASN A 715 -32.96 -12.54 -5.04
C ASN A 715 -33.25 -14.03 -4.75
N LYS A 716 -33.76 -14.79 -5.73
CA LYS A 716 -34.02 -16.25 -5.61
C LYS A 716 -32.75 -17.09 -5.46
N LEU A 717 -31.65 -16.71 -6.12
CA LEU A 717 -30.36 -17.39 -5.98
C LEU A 717 -29.78 -17.13 -4.59
N ILE A 718 -29.85 -15.89 -4.10
CA ILE A 718 -29.40 -15.53 -2.74
C ILE A 718 -30.21 -16.27 -1.68
N GLU A 719 -31.54 -16.35 -1.84
CA GLU A 719 -32.42 -17.12 -0.96
C GLU A 719 -32.08 -18.62 -0.97
N PHE A 720 -31.85 -19.21 -2.16
CA PHE A 720 -31.41 -20.59 -2.28
C PHE A 720 -30.05 -20.84 -1.61
N CYS A 721 -29.03 -20.02 -1.91
CA CYS A 721 -27.70 -20.10 -1.30
C CYS A 721 -27.80 -20.02 0.23
N ARG A 722 -28.55 -19.04 0.76
CA ARG A 722 -28.80 -18.88 2.20
C ARG A 722 -29.49 -20.10 2.81
N SER A 723 -30.45 -20.72 2.12
CA SER A 723 -31.11 -21.97 2.56
C SER A 723 -30.18 -23.19 2.63
N LYS A 724 -28.94 -23.07 2.11
CA LYS A 724 -27.89 -24.08 2.13
C LYS A 724 -26.64 -23.63 2.89
N GLY A 725 -26.66 -22.47 3.53
CA GLY A 725 -25.50 -21.88 4.22
C GLY A 725 -24.36 -21.47 3.27
N ILE A 726 -24.65 -21.25 1.99
CA ILE A 726 -23.68 -20.81 0.98
C ILE A 726 -23.74 -19.28 0.91
N TYR A 727 -22.58 -18.61 0.92
CA TYR A 727 -22.52 -17.16 0.76
C TYR A 727 -22.33 -16.73 -0.70
N PRO A 728 -23.16 -15.81 -1.25
CA PRO A 728 -22.91 -15.23 -2.56
C PRO A 728 -21.75 -14.23 -2.52
N THR A 729 -20.85 -14.29 -3.50
CA THR A 729 -19.80 -13.28 -3.72
C THR A 729 -20.04 -12.54 -5.04
N ALA A 730 -20.15 -11.21 -4.99
CA ALA A 730 -20.35 -10.34 -6.13
C ALA A 730 -19.02 -10.00 -6.81
N TYR A 731 -18.73 -10.57 -7.98
CA TYR A 731 -17.50 -10.24 -8.72
C TYR A 731 -17.58 -8.89 -9.48
N CYS A 732 -18.78 -8.32 -9.63
CA CYS A 732 -19.02 -7.02 -10.26
C CYS A 732 -20.09 -6.19 -9.51
N PRO A 733 -19.85 -5.84 -8.23
CA PRO A 733 -20.88 -5.23 -7.37
C PRO A 733 -21.33 -3.83 -7.82
N LEU A 734 -20.52 -3.17 -8.65
CA LEU A 734 -20.81 -1.86 -9.27
C LEU A 734 -21.11 -1.97 -10.78
N GLY A 735 -21.18 -3.18 -11.35
CA GLY A 735 -21.26 -3.43 -12.80
C GLY A 735 -19.96 -3.12 -13.55
N GLN A 736 -19.86 -3.53 -14.82
CA GLN A 736 -18.73 -3.18 -15.70
C GLN A 736 -19.12 -2.12 -16.73
N TYR A 737 -20.17 -2.38 -17.52
CA TYR A 737 -20.51 -1.55 -18.67
C TYR A 737 -21.65 -0.57 -18.40
N ARG A 738 -21.43 0.72 -18.68
CA ARG A 738 -22.40 1.84 -18.53
C ARG A 738 -23.22 1.76 -17.22
N SER A 739 -22.55 1.51 -16.11
CA SER A 739 -23.19 1.36 -14.80
C SER A 739 -24.02 2.60 -14.46
N PRO A 740 -25.35 2.48 -14.26
CA PRO A 740 -26.21 3.63 -14.03
C PRO A 740 -26.03 4.23 -12.63
N PHE A 741 -25.39 3.49 -11.71
CA PHE A 741 -25.31 3.85 -10.29
C PHE A 741 -24.60 5.18 -10.02
N PHE A 742 -23.76 5.64 -10.95
CA PHE A 742 -22.99 6.89 -10.83
C PHE A 742 -23.65 8.09 -11.53
N SER A 743 -24.75 7.90 -12.25
CA SER A 743 -25.36 8.94 -13.10
C SER A 743 -26.89 9.00 -13.04
N ASP A 744 -27.56 7.94 -12.58
CA ASP A 744 -29.01 7.92 -12.41
C ASP A 744 -29.40 8.74 -11.16
N PRO A 745 -30.27 9.75 -11.29
CA PRO A 745 -30.73 10.57 -10.16
C PRO A 745 -31.40 9.80 -9.01
N VAL A 746 -31.79 8.54 -9.18
CA VAL A 746 -32.25 7.67 -8.08
C VAL A 746 -31.11 7.42 -7.08
N PHE A 747 -29.94 6.98 -7.55
CA PHE A 747 -28.81 6.69 -6.67
C PHE A 747 -28.16 7.97 -6.13
N ILE A 748 -28.07 9.01 -6.94
CA ILE A 748 -27.53 10.31 -6.51
C ILE A 748 -28.39 10.88 -5.37
N ARG A 749 -29.72 10.98 -5.53
CA ARG A 749 -30.59 11.53 -4.47
C ARG A 749 -30.69 10.62 -3.24
N ALA A 750 -30.64 9.29 -3.41
CA ALA A 750 -30.59 8.38 -2.27
C ALA A 750 -29.28 8.53 -1.47
N ALA A 751 -28.15 8.75 -2.16
CA ALA A 751 -26.87 9.05 -1.54
C ALA A 751 -26.86 10.45 -0.87
N GLU A 752 -27.40 11.48 -1.52
CA GLU A 752 -27.59 12.82 -0.92
C GLU A 752 -28.52 12.81 0.31
N GLN A 753 -29.60 12.02 0.28
CA GLN A 753 -30.51 11.87 1.42
C GLN A 753 -29.79 11.19 2.57
N LEU A 754 -29.13 10.06 2.32
CA LEU A 754 -28.35 9.34 3.32
C LEU A 754 -27.21 10.20 3.89
N SER A 755 -26.60 11.05 3.05
CA SER A 755 -25.58 12.01 3.48
C SER A 755 -26.12 13.03 4.50
N LYS A 756 -27.35 13.51 4.29
CA LYS A 756 -28.05 14.42 5.22
C LYS A 756 -28.50 13.71 6.49
N GLU A 757 -28.96 12.47 6.38
CA GLU A 757 -29.39 11.66 7.53
C GLU A 757 -28.22 11.21 8.43
N LEU A 758 -27.01 11.03 7.87
CA LEU A 758 -25.81 10.64 8.61
C LEU A 758 -24.81 11.79 8.87
N SER A 759 -25.12 13.02 8.47
CA SER A 759 -24.24 14.20 8.56
C SER A 759 -22.82 14.00 7.99
N ARG A 760 -22.68 13.18 6.94
CA ARG A 760 -21.40 12.90 6.25
C ARG A 760 -21.61 12.74 4.75
N GLU A 761 -20.58 12.92 3.94
CA GLU A 761 -20.67 12.59 2.51
C GLU A 761 -20.77 11.05 2.33
N VAL A 762 -21.78 10.61 1.59
CA VAL A 762 -21.93 9.22 1.14
C VAL A 762 -22.03 9.20 -0.37
N THR A 763 -21.14 8.46 -1.04
CA THR A 763 -21.17 8.34 -2.50
C THR A 763 -22.18 7.30 -2.98
N PRO A 764 -22.67 7.39 -4.23
CA PRO A 764 -23.47 6.32 -4.85
C PRO A 764 -22.76 4.95 -4.88
N SER A 765 -21.41 4.94 -4.93
CA SER A 765 -20.59 3.73 -4.79
C SER A 765 -20.85 3.05 -3.44
N GLN A 766 -20.66 3.80 -2.34
CA GLN A 766 -20.86 3.31 -0.98
C GLN A 766 -22.30 2.84 -0.74
N LEU A 767 -23.30 3.58 -1.23
CA LEU A 767 -24.71 3.20 -1.16
C LEU A 767 -24.97 1.80 -1.76
N VAL A 768 -24.46 1.54 -2.97
CA VAL A 768 -24.67 0.25 -3.66
C VAL A 768 -23.90 -0.88 -2.97
N LEU A 769 -22.67 -0.63 -2.54
CA LEU A 769 -21.87 -1.63 -1.83
C LEU A 769 -22.47 -1.98 -0.46
N SER A 770 -22.99 -1.01 0.29
CA SER A 770 -23.59 -1.22 1.61
C SER A 770 -24.90 -2.02 1.53
N TRP A 771 -25.71 -1.79 0.49
CA TRP A 771 -26.87 -2.64 0.17
C TRP A 771 -26.46 -4.09 -0.09
N ALA A 772 -25.39 -4.32 -0.85
CA ALA A 772 -24.89 -5.66 -1.15
C ALA A 772 -24.39 -6.39 0.12
N VAL A 773 -23.64 -5.70 0.99
CA VAL A 773 -23.19 -6.27 2.27
C VAL A 773 -24.39 -6.60 3.17
N GLN A 774 -25.35 -5.66 3.34
CA GLN A 774 -26.51 -5.86 4.23
C GLN A 774 -27.48 -6.96 3.76
N ARG A 775 -27.56 -7.26 2.47
CA ARG A 775 -28.34 -8.43 1.99
C ARG A 775 -27.59 -9.76 2.09
N GLY A 776 -26.40 -9.77 2.70
CA GLY A 776 -25.57 -10.95 2.94
C GLY A 776 -24.78 -11.39 1.71
N THR A 777 -24.26 -10.43 0.93
CA THR A 777 -23.39 -10.68 -0.23
C THR A 777 -21.98 -10.17 0.06
N ILE A 778 -20.97 -11.02 -0.13
CA ILE A 778 -19.56 -10.63 -0.08
C ILE A 778 -19.23 -9.84 -1.35
N ILE A 779 -18.50 -8.74 -1.27
CA ILE A 779 -18.20 -7.85 -2.40
C ILE A 779 -16.69 -7.78 -2.67
N ILE A 780 -16.29 -7.82 -3.94
CA ILE A 780 -14.87 -7.70 -4.36
C ILE A 780 -14.64 -6.56 -5.38
N PRO A 781 -15.04 -5.30 -5.07
CA PRO A 781 -14.91 -4.17 -5.99
C PRO A 781 -13.45 -3.85 -6.33
N LYS A 782 -13.10 -3.91 -7.62
CA LYS A 782 -11.76 -3.55 -8.11
C LYS A 782 -11.53 -2.04 -8.12
N SER A 783 -10.42 -1.58 -7.54
CA SER A 783 -9.92 -0.20 -7.69
C SER A 783 -8.40 -0.12 -7.48
N SER A 784 -7.70 0.60 -8.37
CA SER A 784 -6.31 1.03 -8.16
C SER A 784 -6.19 2.52 -7.79
N ASN A 785 -7.28 3.13 -7.32
CA ASN A 785 -7.33 4.49 -6.83
C ASN A 785 -7.56 4.49 -5.32
N GLU A 786 -6.67 5.17 -4.57
CA GLU A 786 -6.64 5.19 -3.11
C GLU A 786 -7.95 5.71 -2.48
N SER A 787 -8.46 6.85 -2.96
CA SER A 787 -9.71 7.44 -2.45
C SER A 787 -10.88 6.48 -2.58
N ARG A 788 -11.02 5.81 -3.73
CA ARG A 788 -12.04 4.76 -3.95
C ARG A 788 -11.79 3.51 -3.10
N LEU A 789 -10.54 3.11 -2.87
CA LEU A 789 -10.21 1.99 -2.00
C LEU A 789 -10.62 2.26 -0.54
N LYS A 790 -10.40 3.48 -0.05
CA LYS A 790 -10.87 3.95 1.27
C LYS A 790 -12.41 4.00 1.33
N GLN A 791 -13.07 4.62 0.35
CA GLN A 791 -14.55 4.67 0.25
C GLN A 791 -15.19 3.27 0.23
N ASN A 792 -14.57 2.30 -0.46
CA ASN A 792 -15.04 0.92 -0.51
C ASN A 792 -14.95 0.17 0.84
N LEU A 793 -14.09 0.60 1.77
CA LEU A 793 -13.93 -0.03 3.10
C LEU A 793 -14.92 0.55 4.13
N ASP A 794 -15.15 1.87 4.08
CA ASP A 794 -16.16 2.58 4.90
C ASP A 794 -17.60 2.04 4.72
N VAL A 795 -17.85 1.32 3.62
CA VAL A 795 -19.05 0.49 3.37
C VAL A 795 -19.50 -0.32 4.59
N GLY A 796 -18.56 -0.87 5.38
CA GLY A 796 -18.86 -1.71 6.55
C GLY A 796 -19.68 -1.01 7.64
N ILE A 797 -19.72 0.33 7.68
CA ILE A 797 -20.35 1.12 8.74
C ILE A 797 -21.69 1.74 8.28
N ILE A 798 -21.98 1.79 6.97
CA ILE A 798 -23.16 2.51 6.45
C ILE A 798 -24.44 1.65 6.50
N THR A 799 -25.01 1.45 7.69
CA THR A 799 -26.36 0.88 7.86
C THR A 799 -27.37 1.68 7.03
N LEU A 800 -28.09 1.04 6.11
CA LEU A 800 -29.05 1.72 5.24
C LEU A 800 -30.43 1.81 5.93
N PRO A 801 -31.04 3.01 6.03
CA PRO A 801 -32.44 3.16 6.39
C PRO A 801 -33.32 2.32 5.46
N LYS A 802 -34.34 1.65 6.02
CA LYS A 802 -35.18 0.69 5.28
C LYS A 802 -35.71 1.24 3.94
N ALA A 803 -36.15 2.50 3.91
CA ALA A 803 -36.64 3.14 2.69
C ALA A 803 -35.56 3.26 1.60
N ILE A 804 -34.32 3.60 1.98
CA ILE A 804 -33.17 3.73 1.07
C ILE A 804 -32.70 2.34 0.60
N PHE A 805 -32.70 1.34 1.50
CA PHE A 805 -32.46 -0.06 1.12
C PHE A 805 -33.51 -0.57 0.11
N GLU A 806 -34.80 -0.28 0.33
CA GLU A 806 -35.88 -0.67 -0.58
C GLU A 806 -35.83 0.04 -1.94
N ILE A 807 -35.38 1.30 -2.00
CA ILE A 807 -35.09 2.02 -3.26
C ILE A 807 -34.01 1.27 -4.07
N VAL A 808 -32.91 0.86 -3.44
CA VAL A 808 -31.83 0.14 -4.12
C VAL A 808 -32.25 -1.29 -4.51
N ASP A 809 -32.86 -2.07 -3.61
CA ASP A 809 -33.27 -3.45 -3.90
C ASP A 809 -34.33 -3.51 -5.00
N SER A 810 -35.23 -2.53 -5.06
CA SER A 810 -36.30 -2.48 -6.07
C SER A 810 -35.87 -1.95 -7.43
N TYR A 811 -34.67 -1.37 -7.60
CA TYR A 811 -34.25 -0.68 -8.82
C TYR A 811 -34.39 -1.55 -10.09
N HIS A 812 -34.07 -2.85 -10.01
CA HIS A 812 -34.26 -3.81 -11.12
C HIS A 812 -35.69 -3.83 -11.69
N LYS A 813 -36.71 -3.50 -10.90
CA LYS A 813 -38.12 -3.49 -11.34
C LYS A 813 -38.44 -2.33 -12.29
N GLY A 814 -37.54 -1.36 -12.45
CA GLY A 814 -37.66 -0.29 -13.43
C GLY A 814 -37.65 -0.82 -14.88
N PRO A 815 -38.37 -0.18 -15.82
CA PRO A 815 -38.38 -0.60 -17.22
C PRO A 815 -36.96 -0.70 -17.82
N GLY A 816 -36.59 -1.91 -18.24
CA GLY A 816 -35.27 -2.18 -18.80
C GLY A 816 -34.12 -2.20 -17.79
N MET A 817 -34.39 -2.28 -16.48
CA MET A 817 -33.36 -2.32 -15.43
C MET A 817 -33.04 -3.72 -14.90
N HIS A 818 -33.91 -4.72 -15.05
CA HIS A 818 -33.58 -6.10 -14.68
C HIS A 818 -32.69 -6.76 -15.75
N LYS A 819 -31.36 -6.64 -15.61
CA LYS A 819 -30.36 -7.10 -16.59
C LYS A 819 -28.96 -7.20 -15.98
N THR A 820 -28.16 -8.09 -16.56
CA THR A 820 -26.69 -8.15 -16.46
C THR A 820 -26.03 -6.85 -16.96
N LEU A 821 -24.90 -6.46 -16.37
CA LEU A 821 -24.01 -5.36 -16.78
C LEU A 821 -22.56 -5.84 -17.05
N ASP A 822 -22.32 -7.14 -16.99
CA ASP A 822 -21.13 -7.82 -17.50
C ASP A 822 -21.12 -7.89 -19.04
N GLU A 823 -19.93 -7.93 -19.62
CA GLU A 823 -19.75 -7.97 -21.08
C GLU A 823 -19.76 -9.41 -21.63
N TYR A 824 -19.42 -10.43 -20.84
CA TYR A 824 -19.31 -11.81 -21.34
C TYR A 824 -20.69 -12.43 -21.64
N THR A 825 -21.69 -12.11 -20.82
CA THR A 825 -23.09 -12.53 -20.99
C THR A 825 -23.75 -11.89 -22.21
N LEU A 826 -23.44 -10.62 -22.51
CA LEU A 826 -24.12 -9.84 -23.55
C LEU A 826 -23.70 -10.16 -25.00
N ARG A 827 -22.77 -11.09 -25.22
CA ARG A 827 -22.17 -11.37 -26.54
C ARG A 827 -22.99 -12.31 -27.43
N GLU A 828 -23.78 -13.22 -26.84
CA GLU A 828 -24.55 -14.23 -27.58
C GLU A 828 -26.03 -14.22 -27.13
N PRO A 829 -27.01 -14.04 -28.04
CA PRO A 829 -28.42 -14.03 -27.66
C PRO A 829 -28.92 -15.41 -27.17
N GLY A 830 -29.09 -15.55 -25.85
CA GLY A 830 -29.67 -16.75 -25.23
C GLY A 830 -28.67 -17.79 -24.71
N THR A 831 -27.37 -17.61 -24.99
CA THR A 831 -26.30 -18.51 -24.58
C THR A 831 -25.06 -17.77 -24.08
N VAL A 832 -24.15 -18.48 -23.41
CA VAL A 832 -22.76 -18.06 -23.21
C VAL A 832 -21.87 -19.26 -23.52
N GLY A 833 -21.06 -19.19 -24.58
CA GLY A 833 -20.13 -20.28 -24.92
C GLY A 833 -20.82 -21.58 -25.36
N GLY A 834 -22.02 -21.46 -25.93
CA GLY A 834 -22.89 -22.58 -26.31
C GLY A 834 -23.86 -23.06 -25.22
N TRP A 835 -23.59 -22.78 -23.94
CA TRP A 835 -24.51 -23.12 -22.85
C TRP A 835 -25.68 -22.14 -22.80
N THR A 836 -26.92 -22.62 -22.66
CA THR A 836 -28.06 -21.73 -22.39
C THR A 836 -28.02 -21.19 -20.96
N TYR A 837 -28.60 -20.02 -20.74
CA TYR A 837 -28.76 -19.44 -19.39
C TYR A 837 -29.43 -20.42 -18.39
N GLU A 838 -30.35 -21.25 -18.85
CA GLU A 838 -31.01 -22.26 -18.01
C GLU A 838 -30.08 -23.40 -17.59
N GLN A 839 -29.20 -23.87 -18.49
CA GLN A 839 -28.15 -24.85 -18.17
C GLN A 839 -27.07 -24.26 -17.24
N MET A 840 -26.81 -22.94 -17.34
CA MET A 840 -25.93 -22.21 -16.41
C MET A 840 -26.60 -21.85 -15.08
N VAL A 841 -27.88 -22.17 -14.88
CA VAL A 841 -28.70 -21.77 -13.71
C VAL A 841 -28.82 -20.24 -13.53
N LEU A 842 -28.51 -19.47 -14.58
CA LEU A 842 -28.70 -18.02 -14.62
C LEU A 842 -30.18 -17.70 -14.87
N THR A 843 -30.87 -17.19 -13.85
CA THR A 843 -32.31 -16.94 -13.94
C THR A 843 -32.65 -15.86 -14.96
N ARG A 844 -33.44 -16.22 -15.98
CA ARG A 844 -33.82 -15.36 -17.13
C ARG A 844 -34.12 -13.90 -16.75
N THR A 845 -33.47 -12.96 -17.45
CA THR A 845 -34.14 -11.74 -17.91
C THR A 845 -33.54 -11.24 -19.22
N ILE A 846 -33.93 -11.88 -20.33
CA ILE A 846 -33.81 -11.30 -21.67
C ILE A 846 -35.14 -10.64 -22.00
N LEU A 847 -35.12 -9.37 -22.39
CA LEU A 847 -36.30 -8.67 -22.93
C LEU A 847 -36.70 -9.32 -24.26
N PRO A 848 -37.99 -9.65 -24.49
CA PRO A 848 -38.45 -10.08 -25.80
C PRO A 848 -38.29 -8.94 -26.84
N PRO A 849 -38.14 -9.23 -28.15
CA PRO A 849 -37.73 -8.23 -29.16
C PRO A 849 -38.78 -7.18 -29.58
N SER A 850 -39.63 -6.69 -28.66
CA SER A 850 -40.86 -5.95 -29.00
C SER A 850 -41.04 -4.56 -28.35
N PHE A 851 -40.09 -4.05 -27.56
CA PHE A 851 -40.26 -2.80 -26.79
C PHE A 851 -39.31 -1.64 -27.14
N THR A 852 -39.21 -1.32 -28.44
CA THR A 852 -38.60 -0.06 -28.95
C THR A 852 -39.44 0.64 -30.02
N GLN A 853 -40.76 0.40 -30.09
CA GLN A 853 -41.63 1.00 -31.12
C GLN A 853 -42.96 1.61 -30.66
N GLN A 854 -43.27 1.70 -29.35
CA GLN A 854 -44.56 2.21 -28.84
C GLN A 854 -44.50 3.47 -27.95
N ALA A 855 -43.35 4.14 -27.82
CA ALA A 855 -43.18 5.31 -26.92
C ALA A 855 -43.05 6.69 -27.62
N LEU A 856 -43.18 6.78 -28.95
CA LEU A 856 -43.03 8.04 -29.72
C LEU A 856 -44.22 8.36 -30.65
N SER A 857 -45.39 7.78 -30.38
CA SER A 857 -46.59 7.92 -31.22
C SER A 857 -47.52 9.14 -30.97
N PRO A 858 -47.17 10.20 -30.20
CA PRO A 858 -47.89 11.48 -30.30
C PRO A 858 -47.28 12.44 -31.33
N ILE A 859 -45.95 12.52 -31.42
CA ILE A 859 -45.26 13.66 -32.07
C ILE A 859 -45.32 13.61 -33.61
N ARG A 860 -45.47 12.42 -34.22
CA ARG A 860 -45.64 12.29 -35.68
C ARG A 860 -47.03 12.65 -36.21
N ALA A 861 -48.01 12.93 -35.34
CA ALA A 861 -49.38 13.26 -35.76
C ALA A 861 -49.55 14.68 -36.33
N LEU A 862 -48.56 15.57 -36.16
CA LEU A 862 -48.69 17.01 -36.50
C LEU A 862 -48.02 17.43 -37.82
N ILE A 863 -47.29 16.54 -38.50
CA ILE A 863 -46.53 16.86 -39.73
C ILE A 863 -46.85 15.84 -40.85
N ALA A 864 -48.13 15.56 -41.05
CA ALA A 864 -48.63 14.62 -42.05
C ALA A 864 -49.81 15.16 -42.90
N THR A 865 -50.20 16.43 -42.73
CA THR A 865 -51.23 17.09 -43.53
C THR A 865 -50.62 18.06 -44.54
N LEU A 866 -50.37 17.59 -45.77
CA LEU A 866 -50.70 18.28 -47.05
C LEU A 866 -50.09 17.57 -48.27
N THR A 867 -50.95 17.12 -49.21
CA THR A 867 -50.70 16.85 -50.66
C THR A 867 -49.57 15.86 -51.04
N VAL A 868 -49.81 14.67 -51.66
CA VAL A 868 -50.54 14.33 -52.91
C VAL A 868 -49.88 14.95 -54.15
N THR A 869 -49.64 14.27 -55.28
CA THR A 869 -49.99 12.90 -55.78
C THR A 869 -48.71 12.00 -55.89
N VAL A 870 -48.54 10.86 -56.60
CA VAL A 870 -49.31 10.08 -57.62
C VAL A 870 -48.98 8.56 -57.53
N LYS A 871 -49.72 7.72 -58.28
CA LYS A 871 -49.46 6.33 -58.72
C LYS A 871 -50.02 6.21 -60.16
N PRO A 872 -49.68 5.23 -61.05
CA PRO A 872 -49.76 3.78 -60.80
C PRO A 872 -48.66 2.98 -61.57
N GLU A 873 -48.72 1.68 -61.93
CA GLU A 873 -49.67 0.56 -61.76
C GLU A 873 -48.80 -0.73 -61.73
N GLY A 874 -48.96 -1.70 -60.83
CA GLY A 874 -49.97 -2.78 -60.86
C GLY A 874 -49.26 -4.11 -61.16
N SER A 875 -49.54 -5.25 -60.51
CA SER A 875 -50.37 -5.59 -59.35
C SER A 875 -49.56 -6.53 -58.40
N ASP A 876 -50.02 -7.43 -57.51
CA ASP A 876 -51.34 -7.97 -57.16
C ASP A 876 -51.37 -8.53 -55.70
N TYR A 877 -52.39 -9.32 -55.34
CA TYR A 877 -52.66 -9.97 -54.05
C TYR A 877 -52.91 -11.51 -54.23
N PRO A 878 -53.10 -12.37 -53.18
CA PRO A 878 -53.26 -12.09 -51.75
C PRO A 878 -52.45 -12.98 -50.73
N ASP A 879 -52.65 -12.63 -49.46
CA ASP A 879 -52.53 -13.36 -48.15
C ASP A 879 -53.36 -14.71 -48.12
N PRO A 880 -53.52 -15.51 -47.01
CA PRO A 880 -52.87 -15.58 -45.68
C PRO A 880 -52.38 -16.98 -45.16
N PHE A 881 -51.71 -16.95 -43.98
CA PHE A 881 -51.60 -18.00 -42.91
C PHE A 881 -51.59 -19.51 -43.27
N GLY A 882 -50.41 -20.17 -43.18
CA GLY A 882 -50.20 -21.55 -43.70
C GLY A 882 -49.34 -22.58 -42.93
N ARG A 883 -49.52 -22.74 -41.60
CA ARG A 883 -49.14 -23.93 -40.77
C ARG A 883 -47.65 -24.23 -40.42
N ILE A 884 -47.53 -24.83 -39.23
CA ILE A 884 -46.32 -25.38 -38.58
C ILE A 884 -45.91 -26.74 -39.17
N ARG A 885 -44.60 -27.04 -39.22
CA ARG A 885 -44.08 -28.38 -38.86
C ARG A 885 -42.63 -28.33 -38.35
N THR A 886 -42.33 -29.17 -37.37
CA THR A 886 -41.01 -29.35 -36.75
C THR A 886 -40.42 -30.70 -37.15
N GLN A 887 -39.11 -30.69 -37.40
CA GLN A 887 -38.11 -31.78 -37.32
C GLN A 887 -36.81 -31.19 -37.90
N GLY A 888 -35.62 -31.54 -37.44
CA GLY A 888 -35.21 -32.42 -36.34
C GLY A 888 -33.68 -32.38 -36.26
N SER A 889 -33.08 -32.92 -35.20
CA SER A 889 -31.63 -33.16 -35.15
C SER A 889 -31.21 -34.12 -36.30
N ASP A 890 -29.95 -34.27 -36.71
CA ASP A 890 -28.84 -34.69 -35.86
C ASP A 890 -27.51 -34.87 -36.65
N PHE A 891 -26.43 -35.12 -35.89
CA PHE A 891 -25.13 -35.70 -36.29
C PHE A 891 -24.16 -34.96 -37.25
N TRP A 892 -23.04 -34.54 -36.64
CA TRP A 892 -21.72 -34.54 -37.27
C TRP A 892 -21.28 -35.95 -37.68
N GLN A 893 -20.64 -36.09 -38.84
CA GLN A 893 -19.53 -37.05 -39.01
C GLN A 893 -18.57 -36.62 -40.13
N ASN A 894 -17.27 -36.58 -39.80
CA ASN A 894 -16.14 -36.38 -40.71
C ASN A 894 -15.94 -37.65 -41.59
N PRO A 895 -15.22 -37.64 -42.75
CA PRO A 895 -13.93 -36.96 -42.91
C PRO A 895 -13.63 -36.28 -44.28
N ASN A 896 -12.46 -35.63 -44.33
CA ASN A 896 -11.74 -35.18 -45.54
C ASN A 896 -11.55 -36.34 -46.56
N PRO A 897 -11.45 -36.10 -47.88
CA PRO A 897 -10.30 -35.39 -48.46
C PRO A 897 -10.64 -34.39 -49.59
N ASP A 898 -9.59 -33.76 -50.13
CA ASP A 898 -9.61 -32.76 -51.20
C ASP A 898 -10.28 -33.25 -52.50
N PHE A 899 -11.13 -32.40 -53.09
CA PHE A 899 -11.46 -32.44 -54.52
C PHE A 899 -11.76 -31.01 -55.02
N GLU A 900 -10.86 -30.49 -55.85
CA GLU A 900 -11.03 -29.24 -56.59
C GLU A 900 -11.28 -29.56 -58.08
N LEU A 901 -11.68 -28.56 -58.87
CA LEU A 901 -11.83 -28.58 -60.34
C LEU A 901 -12.97 -29.49 -60.91
N CYS A 902 -13.59 -29.17 -62.06
CA CYS A 902 -13.61 -27.92 -62.84
C CYS A 902 -14.82 -27.93 -63.80
N LEU A 903 -15.17 -26.77 -64.38
CA LEU A 903 -15.80 -26.68 -65.70
C LEU A 903 -15.16 -25.56 -66.53
N GLN A 904 -15.01 -25.81 -67.83
CA GLN A 904 -14.04 -25.19 -68.75
C GLN A 904 -14.34 -23.71 -69.09
N ILE A 905 -13.37 -22.90 -69.55
CA ILE A 905 -12.77 -22.91 -70.91
C ILE A 905 -11.42 -22.14 -70.94
N SER A 906 -10.37 -22.54 -71.66
CA SER A 906 -9.99 -23.85 -72.24
C SER A 906 -8.53 -23.86 -72.78
N GLY A 907 -7.79 -24.97 -72.58
CA GLY A 907 -6.65 -25.36 -73.42
C GLY A 907 -5.23 -24.96 -72.95
N VAL A 908 -4.14 -25.68 -73.30
CA VAL A 908 -4.01 -26.96 -74.06
C VAL A 908 -2.72 -27.73 -73.66
N SER A 909 -2.84 -28.96 -73.11
CA SER A 909 -1.80 -30.06 -73.08
C SER A 909 -0.46 -29.79 -72.35
N ALA A 910 0.38 -30.77 -71.93
CA ALA A 910 0.33 -32.24 -71.94
C ALA A 910 1.18 -32.86 -70.79
N GLU A 911 0.95 -34.15 -70.49
CA GLU A 911 1.88 -35.14 -69.88
C GLU A 911 2.38 -35.00 -68.40
N ASN A 912 2.66 -36.18 -67.82
CA ASN A 912 3.09 -36.45 -66.42
C ASN A 912 3.73 -37.85 -66.43
N PRO A 913 4.83 -38.13 -65.70
CA PRO A 913 4.72 -39.18 -64.67
C PRO A 913 5.67 -39.07 -63.44
N ASN A 914 5.09 -38.87 -62.25
CA ASN A 914 5.65 -39.29 -60.93
C ASN A 914 6.97 -38.57 -60.46
N PRO A 915 7.55 -38.80 -59.25
CA PRO A 915 7.24 -39.84 -58.24
C PRO A 915 7.09 -39.44 -56.74
N ARG A 916 6.32 -40.28 -56.03
CA ARG A 916 6.53 -40.88 -54.69
C ARG A 916 7.35 -40.17 -53.58
N VAL A 917 6.72 -40.13 -52.41
CA VAL A 917 7.28 -39.92 -51.05
C VAL A 917 8.42 -40.90 -50.69
N ARG A 918 9.46 -40.40 -50.00
CA ARG A 918 10.11 -41.10 -48.86
C ARG A 918 10.81 -40.15 -47.88
N ILE A 919 10.95 -40.62 -46.64
CA ILE A 919 11.45 -39.89 -45.47
C ILE A 919 12.94 -40.19 -45.27
N TRP A 920 13.71 -39.18 -44.84
CA TRP A 920 14.89 -39.33 -43.98
C TRP A 920 14.84 -38.24 -42.88
N GLY A 921 15.54 -38.47 -41.78
CA GLY A 921 15.64 -37.53 -40.66
C GLY A 921 17.10 -37.34 -40.20
N SER A 922 17.28 -36.39 -39.27
CA SER A 922 18.55 -35.94 -38.66
C SER A 922 19.60 -35.33 -39.61
N ASP A 923 20.02 -34.13 -39.20
CA ASP A 923 21.37 -33.56 -39.31
C ASP A 923 22.00 -33.29 -40.69
N ASN A 924 21.77 -32.08 -41.19
CA ASN A 924 22.86 -31.24 -41.70
C ASN A 924 22.51 -29.74 -41.56
N PRO A 925 23.39 -28.86 -41.02
CA PRO A 925 23.22 -27.42 -41.08
C PRO A 925 23.62 -26.82 -42.45
N ASP A 926 23.43 -25.50 -42.57
CA ASP A 926 23.74 -24.62 -43.70
C ASP A 926 22.89 -24.74 -44.98
N LEU A 927 22.79 -23.59 -45.67
CA LEU A 927 22.03 -23.31 -46.89
C LEU A 927 20.48 -23.35 -46.74
N GLY A 928 19.73 -22.28 -46.97
CA GLY A 928 20.12 -20.91 -47.30
C GLY A 928 18.94 -20.13 -47.89
N GLY A 929 18.46 -19.09 -47.19
CA GLY A 929 17.37 -18.24 -47.66
C GLY A 929 17.38 -16.88 -46.97
N SER A 930 17.68 -15.83 -47.73
CA SER A 930 17.89 -14.49 -47.18
C SER A 930 16.61 -13.91 -46.53
N PRO A 931 16.71 -13.16 -45.42
CA PRO A 931 15.58 -12.40 -44.90
C PRO A 931 15.20 -11.32 -45.91
N CYS A 932 14.03 -11.44 -46.53
CA CYS A 932 13.52 -10.44 -47.47
C CYS A 932 13.16 -9.15 -46.72
N SER A 933 14.07 -8.18 -46.71
CA SER A 933 13.89 -6.88 -46.06
C SER A 933 12.80 -6.07 -46.76
N MET A 934 11.57 -6.12 -46.24
CA MET A 934 10.49 -5.24 -46.71
C MET A 934 10.80 -3.80 -46.33
N ALA A 935 11.05 -2.95 -47.33
CA ALA A 935 11.21 -1.52 -47.15
C ALA A 935 9.91 -0.89 -46.61
N ILE A 936 10.04 0.08 -45.71
CA ILE A 936 8.91 0.87 -45.22
C ILE A 936 8.55 1.91 -46.31
N PRO A 937 7.26 2.14 -46.62
CA PRO A 937 6.89 3.26 -47.45
C PRO A 937 7.32 4.58 -46.80
N SER A 938 8.14 5.36 -47.51
CA SER A 938 8.48 6.73 -47.17
C SER A 938 7.59 7.71 -47.94
N ILE A 939 7.44 8.92 -47.41
CA ILE A 939 6.93 10.07 -48.15
C ILE A 939 7.97 11.18 -48.13
N LYS A 940 8.04 11.97 -49.21
CA LYS A 940 9.05 12.99 -49.40
C LYS A 940 8.56 14.36 -48.94
N LEU A 941 9.27 14.96 -48.00
CA LEU A 941 9.04 16.31 -47.49
C LEU A 941 9.49 17.36 -48.51
N ASN A 942 9.01 18.60 -48.38
CA ASN A 942 9.43 19.72 -49.23
C ASN A 942 10.93 20.07 -49.10
N THR A 943 11.58 19.71 -47.98
CA THR A 943 13.05 19.79 -47.81
C THR A 943 13.82 18.79 -48.66
N GLY A 944 13.12 17.85 -49.32
CA GLY A 944 13.71 16.75 -50.07
C GLY A 944 14.02 15.51 -49.22
N SER A 945 13.94 15.61 -47.89
CA SER A 945 14.10 14.47 -46.97
C SER A 945 12.93 13.48 -47.07
N GLU A 946 13.19 12.21 -46.79
CA GLU A 946 12.18 11.16 -46.72
C GLU A 946 11.86 10.77 -45.28
N ILE A 947 10.58 10.51 -45.00
CA ILE A 947 10.09 10.13 -43.67
C ILE A 947 9.14 8.92 -43.75
N PRO A 948 9.29 7.87 -42.91
CA PRO A 948 8.39 6.72 -42.89
C PRO A 948 6.93 7.04 -42.52
N VAL A 949 5.98 6.52 -43.29
CA VAL A 949 4.53 6.82 -43.15
C VAL A 949 3.88 6.25 -41.88
N VAL A 950 4.53 5.29 -41.21
CA VAL A 950 4.14 4.79 -39.89
C VAL A 950 5.31 4.98 -38.92
N GLY A 951 5.13 5.89 -37.97
CA GLY A 951 6.07 6.15 -36.87
C GLY A 951 5.53 5.68 -35.52
N LEU A 952 6.33 5.88 -34.48
CA LEU A 952 5.96 5.58 -33.09
C LEU A 952 5.98 6.87 -32.25
N GLY A 953 4.81 7.28 -31.76
CA GLY A 953 4.75 8.35 -30.78
C GLY A 953 5.15 7.88 -29.38
N CYS A 954 6.10 8.57 -28.76
CA CYS A 954 6.75 8.14 -27.51
C CYS A 954 6.23 8.86 -26.25
N TRP A 955 5.14 9.62 -26.34
CA TRP A 955 4.51 10.24 -25.17
C TRP A 955 3.95 9.19 -24.19
N MET A 956 4.47 9.18 -22.97
CA MET A 956 4.25 8.11 -21.97
C MET A 956 3.52 8.55 -20.70
N GLY A 957 3.16 9.83 -20.59
CA GLY A 957 2.48 10.39 -19.41
C GLY A 957 3.43 10.71 -18.25
N ALA A 958 2.95 10.54 -17.02
CA ALA A 958 3.57 11.07 -15.80
C ALA A 958 5.03 10.62 -15.54
N PRO A 959 5.84 11.42 -14.82
CA PRO A 959 7.22 11.09 -14.49
C PRO A 959 7.37 9.72 -13.81
N GLY A 960 8.40 8.96 -14.19
CA GLY A 960 8.72 7.66 -13.59
C GLY A 960 8.75 6.47 -14.56
N ARG A 961 8.39 6.62 -15.84
CA ARG A 961 8.37 5.53 -16.84
C ARG A 961 9.57 5.55 -17.82
N LYS A 962 10.78 5.84 -17.33
CA LYS A 962 11.95 6.12 -18.19
C LYS A 962 12.42 4.83 -18.88
N GLU A 963 12.50 3.76 -18.12
CA GLU A 963 12.97 2.41 -18.48
C GLU A 963 12.02 1.76 -19.50
N ALA A 964 10.71 1.89 -19.27
CA ALA A 964 9.68 1.41 -20.19
C ALA A 964 9.79 2.06 -21.58
N SER A 965 10.09 3.36 -21.64
CA SER A 965 10.21 4.12 -22.89
C SER A 965 11.35 3.59 -23.77
N TYR A 966 12.50 3.28 -23.16
CA TYR A 966 13.66 2.70 -23.82
C TYR A 966 13.37 1.31 -24.42
N GLU A 967 12.79 0.38 -23.65
CA GLU A 967 12.47 -0.96 -24.16
C GLU A 967 11.37 -0.95 -25.24
N ILE A 968 10.43 0.00 -25.19
CA ILE A 968 9.44 0.21 -26.27
C ILE A 968 10.12 0.58 -27.59
N VAL A 969 11.03 1.57 -27.60
CA VAL A 969 11.74 1.97 -28.84
C VAL A 969 12.66 0.85 -29.33
N LYS A 970 13.42 0.21 -28.44
CA LYS A 970 14.29 -0.96 -28.74
C LYS A 970 13.51 -2.14 -29.34
N LYS A 971 12.28 -2.38 -28.89
CA LYS A 971 11.36 -3.37 -29.46
C LYS A 971 10.78 -2.93 -30.81
N ALA A 972 10.48 -1.65 -30.98
CA ALA A 972 9.98 -1.09 -32.23
C ALA A 972 11.05 -1.11 -33.35
N LEU A 973 12.31 -0.77 -33.03
CA LEU A 973 13.46 -0.88 -33.95
C LEU A 973 13.63 -2.31 -34.49
N LYS A 974 13.51 -3.32 -33.62
CA LYS A 974 13.55 -4.76 -33.98
C LYS A 974 12.36 -5.21 -34.83
N ILE A 975 11.19 -4.57 -34.67
CA ILE A 975 9.98 -4.83 -35.48
C ILE A 975 10.09 -4.20 -36.87
N GLY A 976 10.88 -3.13 -37.02
CA GLY A 976 11.12 -2.44 -38.28
C GLY A 976 10.81 -0.94 -38.27
N TYR A 977 10.37 -0.36 -37.15
CA TYR A 977 10.14 1.09 -37.06
C TYR A 977 11.43 1.88 -37.30
N ARG A 978 11.35 2.97 -38.07
CA ARG A 978 12.45 3.90 -38.35
C ARG A 978 12.03 5.38 -38.23
N HIS A 979 10.90 5.65 -37.57
CA HIS A 979 10.38 6.99 -37.31
C HIS A 979 9.87 7.04 -35.87
N PHE A 980 10.42 7.96 -35.06
CA PHE A 980 10.10 8.13 -33.64
C PHE A 980 9.76 9.60 -33.34
N ASP A 981 8.56 9.83 -32.80
CA ASP A 981 8.13 11.12 -32.24
C ASP A 981 8.43 11.14 -30.73
N LYS A 982 9.03 12.23 -30.24
CA LYS A 982 9.24 12.52 -28.82
C LYS A 982 8.96 13.99 -28.52
N HIS A 983 8.14 14.26 -27.52
CA HIS A 983 7.98 15.60 -26.96
C HIS A 983 8.94 15.86 -25.78
N LEU A 984 9.46 17.09 -25.64
CA LEU A 984 10.23 17.55 -24.49
C LEU A 984 9.54 18.71 -23.73
N LEU A 985 9.50 18.61 -22.40
CA LEU A 985 8.98 19.67 -21.53
C LEU A 985 10.11 20.53 -20.94
N ARG A 986 9.87 21.83 -20.82
CA ARG A 986 10.72 22.82 -20.15
C ARG A 986 10.90 22.47 -18.66
N ARG A 987 12.10 22.70 -18.13
CA ARG A 987 12.41 22.70 -16.69
C ARG A 987 13.34 23.86 -16.41
N LEU A 988 12.97 24.71 -15.46
CA LEU A 988 13.77 25.84 -14.98
C LEU A 988 14.75 25.39 -13.86
N PRO A 989 15.77 26.22 -13.50
CA PRO A 989 17.10 25.69 -13.23
C PRO A 989 17.37 25.20 -11.80
N ASP A 990 18.16 24.12 -11.75
CA ASP A 990 19.15 23.65 -10.74
C ASP A 990 18.92 23.69 -9.22
N MET A 991 18.02 24.50 -8.65
CA MET A 991 17.87 24.65 -7.18
C MET A 991 16.83 23.73 -6.51
N MET A 992 16.10 22.89 -7.26
CA MET A 992 15.34 21.77 -6.68
C MET A 992 16.10 20.43 -6.82
N ARG A 993 17.26 20.36 -6.17
CA ARG A 993 17.94 19.09 -5.84
C ARG A 993 17.55 18.63 -4.44
N LEU A 994 16.33 18.11 -4.30
CA LEU A 994 15.98 17.20 -3.21
C LEU A 994 15.71 15.82 -3.81
N GLU A 995 16.64 14.92 -3.47
CA GLU A 995 16.71 13.46 -3.50
C GLU A 995 15.81 12.65 -4.46
N GLY A 996 16.42 11.67 -5.16
CA GLY A 996 15.77 10.84 -6.18
C GLY A 996 16.18 11.13 -7.64
N HIS A 997 17.09 12.08 -7.87
CA HIS A 997 17.71 12.35 -9.19
C HIS A 997 19.25 12.35 -9.11
N GLN A 998 19.83 11.24 -8.65
CA GLN A 998 21.20 10.85 -8.99
C GLN A 998 21.18 9.54 -9.80
N ARG A 999 22.18 9.33 -10.66
CA ARG A 999 22.32 8.18 -11.58
C ARG A 999 21.21 8.03 -12.63
N LEU A 1000 20.98 9.09 -13.40
CA LEU A 1000 20.79 8.92 -14.85
C LEU A 1000 22.11 9.29 -15.53
N GLY A 1001 22.99 8.30 -15.64
CA GLY A 1001 24.05 8.33 -16.64
C GLY A 1001 23.46 8.20 -18.03
N ASN A 1002 24.14 8.78 -19.03
CA ASN A 1002 23.71 8.82 -20.42
C ASN A 1002 23.17 7.47 -20.92
N ILE A 1003 21.98 7.48 -21.53
CA ILE A 1003 21.54 6.40 -22.43
C ILE A 1003 21.46 7.02 -23.83
N PRO A 1004 22.49 6.90 -24.66
CA PRO A 1004 22.45 7.43 -26.02
C PRO A 1004 21.42 6.69 -26.87
N PHE A 1005 20.62 7.42 -27.65
CA PHE A 1005 19.92 6.81 -28.78
C PHE A 1005 20.88 6.45 -29.92
N GLY A 1006 22.06 7.08 -29.95
CA GLY A 1006 23.20 6.70 -30.80
C GLY A 1006 23.58 5.22 -30.64
N ASP A 1007 23.85 4.76 -29.42
CA ASP A 1007 24.27 3.37 -29.11
C ASP A 1007 23.28 2.29 -29.59
N ILE A 1008 21.98 2.63 -29.73
CA ILE A 1008 20.94 1.72 -30.25
C ILE A 1008 20.93 1.68 -31.78
N CYS A 1009 21.41 2.74 -32.43
CA CYS A 1009 21.55 2.84 -33.89
C CYS A 1009 22.92 2.33 -34.37
N ASP A 1010 23.98 2.48 -33.56
CA ASP A 1010 25.37 2.14 -33.91
C ASP A 1010 25.71 0.64 -33.69
N ASN A 1011 24.88 -0.21 -34.30
CA ASN A 1011 25.27 -1.43 -34.99
C ASN A 1011 26.22 -2.43 -34.29
N LYS A 1012 25.98 -2.82 -33.02
CA LYS A 1012 26.78 -3.89 -32.35
C LYS A 1012 26.07 -5.02 -31.61
N THR A 1013 24.73 -5.06 -31.49
CA THR A 1013 24.04 -6.14 -30.73
C THR A 1013 22.79 -6.71 -31.39
N TYR A 1014 22.89 -7.21 -32.64
CA TYR A 1014 21.92 -8.21 -33.15
C TYR A 1014 22.45 -9.24 -34.17
N VAL A 1015 23.67 -9.75 -33.97
CA VAL A 1015 24.14 -11.00 -34.62
C VAL A 1015 24.84 -11.89 -33.59
N SER A 1016 24.28 -13.07 -33.33
CA SER A 1016 25.05 -14.19 -32.78
C SER A 1016 25.80 -14.85 -33.93
N THR A 1017 27.13 -14.91 -33.82
CA THR A 1017 28.06 -15.66 -34.70
C THR A 1017 27.92 -15.41 -36.21
N ILE A 1018 28.54 -14.33 -36.71
CA ILE A 1018 29.19 -14.31 -38.03
C ILE A 1018 30.61 -13.73 -37.84
N THR A 1019 31.63 -14.42 -38.37
CA THR A 1019 33.04 -14.01 -38.28
C THR A 1019 33.58 -13.56 -39.64
N SER A 1020 33.64 -12.25 -39.88
CA SER A 1020 34.37 -11.67 -41.02
C SER A 1020 34.67 -10.18 -40.79
N ASN A 1021 35.94 -9.78 -40.93
CA ASN A 1021 36.37 -8.40 -40.77
C ASN A 1021 36.17 -7.58 -42.06
N GLU A 1022 34.96 -7.10 -42.32
CA GLU A 1022 34.74 -5.98 -43.25
C GLU A 1022 33.82 -4.91 -42.64
N PRO A 1023 34.18 -3.62 -42.74
CA PRO A 1023 33.35 -2.53 -42.24
C PRO A 1023 32.22 -2.20 -43.22
N MET A 1024 30.96 -2.38 -42.80
CA MET A 1024 29.82 -1.87 -43.56
C MET A 1024 29.84 -0.34 -43.60
N ASN A 1025 29.73 0.23 -44.80
CA ASN A 1025 29.59 1.68 -44.99
C ASN A 1025 28.32 2.23 -44.32
N ALA A 1026 28.45 3.41 -43.70
CA ALA A 1026 27.39 4.08 -42.91
C ALA A 1026 26.25 4.70 -43.76
N GLN A 1027 25.80 4.02 -44.82
CA GLN A 1027 24.90 4.58 -45.84
C GLN A 1027 23.55 3.86 -46.03
N GLN A 1028 23.23 2.80 -45.28
CA GLN A 1028 22.05 1.96 -45.60
C GLN A 1028 20.81 2.11 -44.70
N HIS A 1029 20.89 2.38 -43.40
CA HIS A 1029 19.68 2.44 -42.53
C HIS A 1029 19.73 3.49 -41.39
N PRO A 1030 19.57 4.80 -41.68
CA PRO A 1030 19.29 5.80 -40.63
C PRO A 1030 17.88 5.62 -40.02
N CYS A 1031 17.68 6.12 -38.80
CA CYS A 1031 16.37 6.29 -38.17
C CYS A 1031 16.02 7.79 -38.15
N SER A 1032 14.75 8.13 -38.40
CA SER A 1032 14.23 9.49 -38.35
C SER A 1032 13.72 9.83 -36.94
N PHE A 1033 14.19 10.94 -36.37
CA PHE A 1033 13.71 11.49 -35.11
C PHE A 1033 12.94 12.80 -35.31
N LEU A 1034 11.76 12.89 -34.68
CA LEU A 1034 10.88 14.05 -34.66
C LEU A 1034 10.77 14.56 -33.21
N ILE A 1035 10.97 15.86 -32.99
CA ILE A 1035 10.83 16.48 -31.66
C ILE A 1035 9.95 17.73 -31.72
N SER A 1036 9.09 17.90 -30.72
CA SER A 1036 8.30 19.11 -30.49
C SER A 1036 8.64 19.79 -29.16
N ASP A 1037 8.78 21.12 -29.13
CA ASP A 1037 9.19 21.91 -27.95
C ASP A 1037 8.27 23.14 -27.71
N TYR A 1038 8.30 23.67 -26.48
CA TYR A 1038 7.58 24.85 -26.00
C TYR A 1038 8.47 26.10 -25.80
N ASP A 1039 9.79 26.00 -25.94
CA ASP A 1039 10.73 27.14 -25.78
C ASP A 1039 10.62 28.16 -26.94
N HIS A 1040 9.52 28.93 -26.94
CA HIS A 1040 9.24 29.99 -27.92
C HIS A 1040 10.16 31.22 -27.79
N ASP A 1041 10.71 31.44 -26.59
CA ASP A 1041 11.68 32.50 -26.32
C ASP A 1041 13.08 32.19 -26.85
N ASP A 1042 13.42 30.90 -27.01
CA ASP A 1042 14.75 30.46 -27.46
C ASP A 1042 14.68 29.05 -28.10
N PRO A 1043 14.25 28.95 -29.38
CA PRO A 1043 14.16 27.65 -30.06
C PRO A 1043 15.50 26.91 -30.19
N ARG A 1044 16.63 27.64 -30.14
CA ARG A 1044 17.98 27.05 -30.19
C ARG A 1044 18.32 26.34 -28.89
N ARG A 1045 18.03 26.94 -27.72
CA ARG A 1045 18.16 26.29 -26.41
C ARG A 1045 17.31 25.02 -26.28
N GLY A 1046 16.07 25.04 -26.76
CA GLY A 1046 15.21 23.85 -26.81
C GLY A 1046 15.82 22.71 -27.65
N LEU A 1047 16.38 23.07 -28.81
CA LEU A 1047 17.05 22.12 -29.71
C LEU A 1047 18.35 21.56 -29.09
N GLU A 1048 19.24 22.41 -28.57
CA GLU A 1048 20.51 22.01 -27.95
C GLU A 1048 20.29 21.11 -26.72
N LYS A 1049 19.28 21.43 -25.90
CA LYS A 1049 18.83 20.56 -24.81
C LYS A 1049 18.32 19.21 -25.33
N SER A 1050 17.52 19.21 -26.38
CA SER A 1050 16.97 18.00 -26.99
C SER A 1050 18.05 17.07 -27.57
N LEU A 1051 19.03 17.62 -28.27
CA LEU A 1051 20.21 16.90 -28.79
C LEU A 1051 21.02 16.29 -27.65
N LYS A 1052 21.29 17.07 -26.60
CA LYS A 1052 22.01 16.64 -25.39
C LYS A 1052 21.29 15.53 -24.61
N GLU A 1053 19.97 15.60 -24.48
CA GLU A 1053 19.16 14.58 -23.78
C GLU A 1053 18.97 13.29 -24.58
N LEU A 1054 19.18 13.30 -25.91
CA LEU A 1054 19.14 12.10 -26.75
C LEU A 1054 20.53 11.55 -27.09
N ASN A 1055 21.58 12.36 -26.89
CA ASN A 1055 22.94 12.15 -27.38
C ASN A 1055 22.95 11.87 -28.89
N LEU A 1056 22.42 12.83 -29.66
CA LEU A 1056 22.40 12.86 -31.12
C LEU A 1056 23.10 14.13 -31.64
N GLU A 1057 23.71 14.05 -32.83
CA GLU A 1057 24.38 15.18 -33.48
C GLU A 1057 23.42 16.08 -34.28
N TYR A 1058 22.28 15.53 -34.73
CA TYR A 1058 21.23 16.24 -35.49
C TYR A 1058 19.85 15.63 -35.20
N ILE A 1059 18.80 16.33 -35.62
CA ILE A 1059 17.40 15.87 -35.61
C ILE A 1059 16.81 15.99 -37.02
N ASP A 1060 15.99 15.02 -37.45
CA ASP A 1060 15.43 15.01 -38.80
C ASP A 1060 14.30 16.04 -38.98
N LEU A 1061 13.47 16.22 -37.94
CA LEU A 1061 12.34 17.15 -37.97
C LEU A 1061 12.09 17.79 -36.60
N TYR A 1062 12.20 19.11 -36.50
CA TYR A 1062 11.95 19.88 -35.27
C TYR A 1062 10.69 20.73 -35.40
N LEU A 1063 9.76 20.60 -34.45
CA LEU A 1063 8.43 21.20 -34.50
C LEU A 1063 8.19 22.23 -33.38
N MET A 1064 7.59 23.36 -33.74
CA MET A 1064 6.94 24.25 -32.77
C MET A 1064 5.67 23.58 -32.25
N HIS A 1065 5.56 23.28 -30.95
CA HIS A 1065 4.49 22.40 -30.45
C HIS A 1065 3.09 23.03 -30.54
N TRP A 1066 2.96 24.35 -30.37
CA TRP A 1066 1.71 25.09 -30.52
C TRP A 1066 1.95 26.44 -31.21
N PRO A 1067 0.90 27.07 -31.77
CA PRO A 1067 0.92 28.49 -32.17
C PRO A 1067 0.81 29.46 -30.98
N MET A 1068 0.59 28.96 -29.76
CA MET A 1068 0.45 29.74 -28.53
C MET A 1068 1.79 29.80 -27.82
N ALA A 1069 2.41 30.98 -27.83
CA ALA A 1069 3.66 31.20 -27.11
C ALA A 1069 3.44 31.20 -25.58
N ARG A 1070 4.38 30.56 -24.87
CA ARG A 1070 4.35 30.38 -23.43
C ARG A 1070 5.74 30.61 -22.84
N LEU A 1071 5.82 31.39 -21.78
CA LEU A 1071 6.99 31.50 -20.92
C LEU A 1071 6.66 30.92 -19.55
N ASP A 1072 7.28 29.80 -19.19
CA ASP A 1072 7.39 29.44 -17.79
C ASP A 1072 8.52 30.27 -17.15
N SER A 1073 8.22 30.89 -16.00
CA SER A 1073 9.14 31.57 -15.09
C SER A 1073 9.10 30.90 -13.71
N MET A 1074 10.07 31.23 -12.84
CA MET A 1074 10.06 30.88 -11.42
C MET A 1074 9.78 32.15 -10.62
N GLU A 1075 8.69 32.18 -9.84
CA GLU A 1075 8.36 33.30 -8.96
C GLU A 1075 8.05 32.76 -7.56
N GLY A 1076 8.87 33.16 -6.57
CA GLY A 1076 8.83 32.60 -5.23
C GLY A 1076 9.12 31.10 -5.21
N GLN A 1077 8.18 30.31 -4.68
CA GLN A 1077 8.26 28.84 -4.63
C GLN A 1077 7.43 28.15 -5.75
N GLY A 1078 6.87 28.92 -6.69
CA GLY A 1078 6.00 28.41 -7.76
C GLY A 1078 6.61 28.56 -9.16
N ILE A 1079 6.14 27.71 -10.08
CA ILE A 1079 6.29 27.93 -11.52
C ILE A 1079 5.12 28.81 -11.96
N VAL A 1080 5.41 30.00 -12.50
CA VAL A 1080 4.42 30.87 -13.12
C VAL A 1080 4.44 30.65 -14.63
N CYS A 1081 3.29 30.32 -15.20
CA CYS A 1081 3.12 30.11 -16.63
C CYS A 1081 2.48 31.38 -17.23
N LYS A 1082 3.27 32.24 -17.89
CA LYS A 1082 2.71 33.29 -18.74
C LYS A 1082 2.39 32.70 -20.11
N VAL A 1083 1.11 32.70 -20.47
CA VAL A 1083 0.67 32.60 -21.87
C VAL A 1083 0.70 34.00 -22.48
N TYR A 1084 1.26 34.13 -23.68
CA TYR A 1084 1.25 35.38 -24.44
C TYR A 1084 -0.01 35.51 -25.28
N GLN A 1085 -0.53 36.74 -25.40
CA GLN A 1085 -1.59 37.03 -26.37
C GLN A 1085 -1.03 36.98 -27.81
N PRO A 1086 -1.86 36.74 -28.86
CA PRO A 1086 -1.39 36.56 -30.24
C PRO A 1086 -0.54 37.71 -30.81
N GLU A 1087 -0.73 38.92 -30.29
CA GLU A 1087 -0.01 40.15 -30.62
C GLU A 1087 1.20 40.48 -29.72
N GLU A 1088 1.43 39.73 -28.63
CA GLU A 1088 2.63 39.87 -27.80
C GLU A 1088 3.80 39.05 -28.37
N SER A 1089 5.02 39.58 -28.24
CA SER A 1089 6.25 38.90 -28.69
C SER A 1089 6.89 38.08 -27.53
N PRO A 1090 7.42 36.87 -27.78
CA PRO A 1090 7.57 36.20 -29.08
C PRO A 1090 6.24 35.67 -29.63
N THR A 1091 5.87 36.13 -30.82
CA THR A 1091 4.76 35.54 -31.57
C THR A 1091 5.22 34.21 -32.19
N PHE A 1092 4.29 33.38 -32.65
CA PHE A 1092 4.66 32.17 -33.42
C PHE A 1092 5.39 32.48 -34.74
N VAL A 1093 5.30 33.71 -35.25
CA VAL A 1093 6.08 34.14 -36.43
C VAL A 1093 7.51 34.49 -36.00
N ASP A 1094 7.69 35.23 -34.91
CA ASP A 1094 9.02 35.56 -34.38
C ASP A 1094 9.78 34.28 -34.04
N THR A 1095 9.10 33.35 -33.35
CA THR A 1095 9.62 32.00 -33.02
C THR A 1095 10.04 31.24 -34.27
N TRP A 1096 9.26 31.31 -35.36
CA TRP A 1096 9.60 30.63 -36.61
C TRP A 1096 10.84 31.22 -37.29
N LEU A 1097 10.98 32.55 -37.30
CA LEU A 1097 12.15 33.22 -37.88
C LEU A 1097 13.45 32.91 -37.12
N GLU A 1098 13.36 32.52 -35.83
CA GLU A 1098 14.49 31.91 -35.10
C GLU A 1098 14.67 30.43 -35.45
N MET A 1099 13.60 29.64 -35.62
CA MET A 1099 13.69 28.25 -36.07
C MET A 1099 14.31 28.08 -37.47
N GLU A 1100 14.11 29.04 -38.38
CA GLU A 1100 14.77 29.05 -39.71
C GLU A 1100 16.30 29.07 -39.60
N LYS A 1101 16.86 29.59 -38.50
CA LYS A 1101 18.29 29.63 -38.21
C LYS A 1101 18.84 28.33 -37.59
N LEU A 1102 18.02 27.28 -37.49
CA LEU A 1102 18.39 25.96 -36.95
C LEU A 1102 18.62 24.91 -38.04
N LEU A 1103 18.47 25.28 -39.32
CA LEU A 1103 18.68 24.40 -40.48
C LEU A 1103 20.17 24.07 -40.74
N ASP A 1104 21.07 24.60 -39.92
CA ASP A 1104 22.45 24.12 -39.75
C ASP A 1104 22.52 22.78 -38.99
N THR A 1105 21.52 22.51 -38.15
CA THR A 1105 21.50 21.45 -37.13
C THR A 1105 20.34 20.46 -37.30
N VAL A 1106 19.30 20.82 -38.06
CA VAL A 1106 18.14 19.93 -38.35
C VAL A 1106 17.85 19.78 -39.85
N ARG A 1107 17.37 18.61 -40.28
CA ARG A 1107 17.03 18.35 -41.71
C ARG A 1107 15.70 18.95 -42.15
N GLY A 1108 14.93 19.48 -41.23
CA GLY A 1108 13.67 20.18 -41.49
C GLY A 1108 13.07 20.77 -40.22
N ILE A 1109 12.35 21.86 -40.40
CA ILE A 1109 11.53 22.50 -39.37
C ILE A 1109 10.05 22.42 -39.74
N GLY A 1110 9.18 22.32 -38.75
CA GLY A 1110 7.75 22.23 -38.94
C GLY A 1110 6.98 22.77 -37.75
N VAL A 1111 5.67 22.55 -37.76
CA VAL A 1111 4.76 23.02 -36.71
C VAL A 1111 3.87 21.88 -36.22
N SER A 1112 3.26 22.07 -35.05
CA SER A 1112 2.23 21.20 -34.50
C SER A 1112 1.06 22.05 -33.99
N ASN A 1113 -0.16 21.53 -34.11
CA ASN A 1113 -1.42 22.20 -33.75
C ASN A 1113 -1.74 23.49 -34.55
N PHE A 1114 -1.20 23.67 -35.77
CA PHE A 1114 -1.48 24.85 -36.58
C PHE A 1114 -2.75 24.69 -37.44
N SER A 1115 -3.63 25.68 -37.36
CA SER A 1115 -4.81 25.81 -38.21
C SER A 1115 -4.47 26.34 -39.62
N ILE A 1116 -5.43 26.25 -40.56
CA ILE A 1116 -5.32 26.89 -41.88
C ILE A 1116 -5.06 28.40 -41.75
N MET A 1117 -5.66 29.08 -40.77
CA MET A 1117 -5.46 30.51 -40.54
C MET A 1117 -4.02 30.79 -40.09
N ASN A 1118 -3.51 30.01 -39.13
CA ASN A 1118 -2.17 30.17 -38.57
C ASN A 1118 -1.10 29.90 -39.65
N LEU A 1119 -1.30 28.86 -40.46
CA LEU A 1119 -0.43 28.55 -41.59
C LEU A 1119 -0.44 29.66 -42.66
N ASN A 1120 -1.58 30.27 -42.98
CA ASN A 1120 -1.60 31.39 -43.93
C ASN A 1120 -0.85 32.63 -43.39
N ILE A 1121 -0.96 32.92 -42.09
CA ILE A 1121 -0.18 33.99 -41.43
C ILE A 1121 1.32 33.66 -41.48
N LEU A 1122 1.69 32.41 -41.18
CA LEU A 1122 3.07 31.96 -41.15
C LEU A 1122 3.72 31.97 -42.54
N ILE A 1123 3.10 31.32 -43.53
CA ILE A 1123 3.60 31.23 -44.91
C ILE A 1123 3.65 32.62 -45.59
N GLY A 1124 2.84 33.58 -45.12
CA GLY A 1124 2.91 34.97 -45.57
C GLY A 1124 4.10 35.78 -45.04
N ARG A 1125 4.94 35.21 -44.16
CA ARG A 1125 6.08 35.88 -43.51
C ARG A 1125 7.37 35.03 -43.42
N ALA A 1126 7.24 33.71 -43.49
CA ALA A 1126 8.35 32.76 -43.48
C ALA A 1126 9.19 32.79 -44.76
N ASN A 1127 10.50 32.55 -44.64
CA ASN A 1127 11.39 32.31 -45.78
C ASN A 1127 11.40 30.81 -46.16
N VAL A 1128 11.09 29.94 -45.20
CA VAL A 1128 11.03 28.48 -45.34
C VAL A 1128 9.61 28.00 -45.08
N VAL A 1129 9.01 27.28 -46.03
CA VAL A 1129 7.70 26.66 -45.85
C VAL A 1129 7.83 25.47 -44.89
N PRO A 1130 6.97 25.32 -43.86
CA PRO A 1130 7.04 24.21 -42.91
C PRO A 1130 7.10 22.84 -43.59
N ALA A 1131 8.03 21.96 -43.16
CA ALA A 1131 8.16 20.61 -43.72
C ALA A 1131 6.94 19.74 -43.37
N ALA A 1132 6.42 19.91 -42.16
CA ALA A 1132 5.25 19.22 -41.67
C ALA A 1132 4.35 20.10 -40.79
N ASN A 1133 3.08 19.70 -40.67
CA ASN A 1133 2.14 20.11 -39.63
C ASN A 1133 1.61 18.87 -38.92
N GLU A 1134 1.92 18.71 -37.63
CA GLU A 1134 1.41 17.63 -36.80
C GLU A 1134 0.10 18.04 -36.11
N VAL A 1135 -0.96 17.23 -36.19
CA VAL A 1135 -2.28 17.54 -35.63
C VAL A 1135 -3.02 16.28 -35.19
N GLU A 1136 -4.06 16.44 -34.36
CA GLU A 1136 -5.00 15.36 -34.12
C GLU A 1136 -5.67 14.96 -35.43
N LEU A 1137 -5.47 13.71 -35.88
CA LEU A 1137 -6.06 13.18 -37.10
C LEU A 1137 -6.50 11.73 -36.88
N ASN A 1138 -7.80 11.49 -36.91
CA ASN A 1138 -8.42 10.19 -36.71
C ASN A 1138 -9.82 10.15 -37.39
N PRO A 1139 -10.54 9.01 -37.45
CA PRO A 1139 -11.85 8.95 -38.11
C PRO A 1139 -12.93 9.90 -37.56
N SER A 1140 -12.87 10.31 -36.29
CA SER A 1140 -13.78 11.32 -35.71
C SER A 1140 -13.36 12.75 -36.03
N ASN A 1141 -12.06 13.00 -36.17
CA ASN A 1141 -11.49 14.27 -36.62
C ASN A 1141 -10.54 14.07 -37.82
N PRO A 1142 -11.08 13.95 -39.06
CA PRO A 1142 -10.29 13.60 -40.24
C PRO A 1142 -9.51 14.78 -40.83
N GLN A 1143 -9.73 16.01 -40.39
CA GLN A 1143 -8.99 17.21 -40.81
C GLN A 1143 -8.99 17.48 -42.33
N HIS A 1144 -10.00 17.04 -43.11
CA HIS A 1144 -10.02 17.08 -44.59
C HIS A 1144 -9.49 18.40 -45.19
N ALA A 1145 -10.12 19.52 -44.87
CA ALA A 1145 -9.73 20.82 -45.42
C ALA A 1145 -8.31 21.27 -45.04
N LEU A 1146 -7.81 20.85 -43.86
CA LEU A 1146 -6.43 21.14 -43.44
C LEU A 1146 -5.42 20.24 -44.16
N VAL A 1147 -5.76 18.96 -44.37
CA VAL A 1147 -4.93 18.03 -45.16
C VAL A 1147 -4.81 18.51 -46.61
N ASP A 1148 -5.92 18.90 -47.24
CA ASP A 1148 -5.92 19.44 -48.61
C ASP A 1148 -5.17 20.78 -48.69
N PHE A 1149 -5.34 21.66 -47.71
CA PHE A 1149 -4.58 22.91 -47.63
C PHE A 1149 -3.08 22.68 -47.48
N CYS A 1150 -2.65 21.86 -46.51
CA CYS A 1150 -1.24 21.52 -46.31
C CYS A 1150 -0.62 20.91 -47.57
N LYS A 1151 -1.33 19.95 -48.20
CA LYS A 1151 -0.94 19.33 -49.48
C LYS A 1151 -0.80 20.35 -50.61
N SER A 1152 -1.69 21.34 -50.70
CA SER A 1152 -1.59 22.44 -51.68
C SER A 1152 -0.38 23.38 -51.47
N LYS A 1153 0.24 23.33 -50.28
CA LYS A 1153 1.43 24.10 -49.90
C LYS A 1153 2.71 23.24 -49.83
N GLY A 1154 2.63 21.93 -50.13
CA GLY A 1154 3.74 21.00 -49.98
C GLY A 1154 4.12 20.71 -48.52
N ILE A 1155 3.21 20.97 -47.57
CA ILE A 1155 3.39 20.68 -46.14
C ILE A 1155 2.85 19.27 -45.87
N GLN A 1156 3.65 18.40 -45.27
CA GLN A 1156 3.22 17.04 -44.94
C GLN A 1156 2.37 17.03 -43.66
N VAL A 1157 1.26 16.28 -43.62
CA VAL A 1157 0.48 16.12 -42.38
C VAL A 1157 0.91 14.86 -41.63
N ILE A 1158 1.13 15.04 -40.32
CA ILE A 1158 1.41 13.98 -39.35
C ILE A 1158 0.24 13.91 -38.37
N GLY A 1159 -0.36 12.73 -38.22
CA GLY A 1159 -1.53 12.48 -37.39
C GLY A 1159 -1.16 11.95 -36.02
N TYR A 1160 -1.19 12.79 -34.99
CA TYR A 1160 -1.14 12.34 -33.60
C TYR A 1160 -2.49 11.77 -33.17
N GLY A 1161 -2.45 10.87 -32.18
CA GLY A 1161 -3.64 10.18 -31.67
C GLY A 1161 -4.47 9.45 -32.74
N PRO A 1162 -3.88 8.74 -33.74
CA PRO A 1162 -4.63 8.18 -34.87
C PRO A 1162 -5.61 7.07 -34.48
N LEU A 1163 -5.47 6.51 -33.27
CA LEU A 1163 -6.41 5.56 -32.65
C LEU A 1163 -7.34 6.20 -31.60
N GLY A 1164 -7.38 7.53 -31.52
CA GLY A 1164 -8.37 8.29 -30.73
C GLY A 1164 -8.18 8.26 -29.21
N GLN A 1165 -6.93 8.14 -28.77
CA GLN A 1165 -6.49 8.13 -27.35
C GLN A 1165 -7.40 7.28 -26.43
N TYR A 1166 -7.87 7.84 -25.31
CA TYR A 1166 -8.54 7.09 -24.24
C TYR A 1166 -10.06 6.94 -24.41
N ARG A 1167 -10.68 7.58 -25.40
CA ARG A 1167 -12.16 7.71 -25.48
C ARG A 1167 -12.79 7.28 -26.81
N ALA A 1168 -12.03 7.14 -27.90
CA ALA A 1168 -12.64 6.79 -29.18
C ALA A 1168 -13.08 5.31 -29.26
N PRO A 1169 -14.29 5.01 -29.74
CA PRO A 1169 -14.81 3.64 -29.83
C PRO A 1169 -14.30 2.88 -31.07
N PHE A 1170 -13.20 3.27 -31.71
CA PHE A 1170 -12.74 2.67 -32.98
C PHE A 1170 -12.42 1.17 -32.93
N HIS A 1171 -12.35 0.57 -31.73
CA HIS A 1171 -12.14 -0.87 -31.54
C HIS A 1171 -13.42 -1.65 -31.21
N THR A 1172 -14.54 -0.95 -31.00
CA THR A 1172 -15.83 -1.51 -30.58
C THR A 1172 -17.03 -0.98 -31.39
N ASP A 1173 -16.82 0.01 -32.26
CA ASP A 1173 -17.82 0.47 -33.22
C ASP A 1173 -18.17 -0.64 -34.23
N PRO A 1174 -19.45 -1.07 -34.34
CA PRO A 1174 -19.83 -2.18 -35.20
C PRO A 1174 -19.54 -1.98 -36.70
N GLU A 1175 -19.47 -0.73 -37.18
CA GLU A 1175 -19.27 -0.40 -38.58
C GLU A 1175 -17.79 -0.51 -38.96
N LEU A 1176 -16.90 -0.04 -38.08
CA LEU A 1176 -15.45 -0.23 -38.23
C LEU A 1176 -15.03 -1.70 -37.99
N LEU A 1177 -15.73 -2.41 -37.12
CA LEU A 1177 -15.57 -3.87 -36.98
C LEU A 1177 -15.99 -4.58 -38.28
N HIS A 1178 -17.19 -4.32 -38.80
CA HIS A 1178 -17.68 -4.94 -40.03
C HIS A 1178 -16.81 -4.61 -41.25
N ALA A 1179 -16.34 -3.37 -41.39
CA ALA A 1179 -15.40 -2.97 -42.44
C ALA A 1179 -14.05 -3.72 -42.32
N SER A 1180 -13.56 -3.94 -41.09
CA SER A 1180 -12.34 -4.69 -40.81
C SER A 1180 -12.50 -6.19 -41.12
N GLU A 1181 -13.66 -6.77 -40.83
CA GLU A 1181 -14.00 -8.17 -41.18
C GLU A 1181 -14.14 -8.34 -42.70
N LYS A 1182 -14.83 -7.43 -43.38
CA LYS A 1182 -15.01 -7.43 -44.84
C LYS A 1182 -13.67 -7.35 -45.56
N LEU A 1183 -12.79 -6.45 -45.12
CA LEU A 1183 -11.41 -6.35 -45.62
C LEU A 1183 -10.60 -7.61 -45.33
N GLY A 1184 -10.78 -8.22 -44.15
CA GLY A 1184 -10.10 -9.45 -43.79
C GLY A 1184 -10.52 -10.67 -44.61
N GLY A 1185 -11.80 -10.76 -44.98
CA GLY A 1185 -12.30 -11.72 -45.96
C GLY A 1185 -11.66 -11.52 -47.33
N ALA A 1186 -11.66 -10.28 -47.84
CA ALA A 1186 -11.09 -9.94 -49.14
C ALA A 1186 -9.56 -10.18 -49.23
N LEU A 1187 -8.83 -10.01 -48.12
CA LEU A 1187 -7.38 -10.26 -48.03
C LEU A 1187 -7.00 -11.65 -47.52
N SER A 1188 -7.98 -12.53 -47.27
CA SER A 1188 -7.77 -13.87 -46.66
C SER A 1188 -6.95 -13.88 -45.36
N ARG A 1189 -6.98 -12.79 -44.59
CA ARG A 1189 -6.28 -12.64 -43.30
C ARG A 1189 -7.07 -11.79 -42.32
N LYS A 1190 -6.96 -12.07 -41.02
CA LYS A 1190 -7.62 -11.24 -40.00
C LYS A 1190 -7.01 -9.83 -39.97
N ILE A 1191 -7.80 -8.82 -40.30
CA ILE A 1191 -7.46 -7.41 -40.09
C ILE A 1191 -8.15 -6.93 -38.81
N SER A 1192 -7.47 -6.08 -38.05
CA SER A 1192 -8.04 -5.39 -36.88
C SER A 1192 -8.49 -3.97 -37.21
N PRO A 1193 -9.48 -3.39 -36.50
CA PRO A 1193 -9.85 -1.98 -36.67
C PRO A 1193 -8.69 -1.01 -36.43
N SER A 1194 -7.67 -1.40 -35.65
CA SER A 1194 -6.43 -0.61 -35.53
C SER A 1194 -5.66 -0.52 -36.85
N GLN A 1195 -5.50 -1.65 -37.55
CA GLN A 1195 -4.86 -1.68 -38.86
C GLN A 1195 -5.70 -0.98 -39.93
N LEU A 1196 -7.02 -1.16 -39.93
CA LEU A 1196 -7.94 -0.48 -40.84
C LEU A 1196 -7.79 1.05 -40.76
N VAL A 1197 -7.87 1.62 -39.55
CA VAL A 1197 -7.79 3.07 -39.32
C VAL A 1197 -6.41 3.64 -39.67
N LEU A 1198 -5.33 2.93 -39.33
CA LEU A 1198 -3.98 3.35 -39.70
C LEU A 1198 -3.76 3.33 -41.22
N SER A 1199 -4.30 2.31 -41.90
CA SER A 1199 -4.20 2.17 -43.36
C SER A 1199 -4.98 3.27 -44.08
N TRP A 1200 -6.15 3.65 -43.57
CA TRP A 1200 -6.92 4.80 -44.07
C TRP A 1200 -6.12 6.12 -43.98
N GLY A 1201 -5.43 6.36 -42.87
CA GLY A 1201 -4.54 7.53 -42.72
C GLY A 1201 -3.42 7.53 -43.77
N VAL A 1202 -2.70 6.42 -43.91
CA VAL A 1202 -1.61 6.28 -44.90
C VAL A 1202 -2.14 6.42 -46.34
N GLN A 1203 -3.30 5.84 -46.67
CA GLN A 1203 -3.93 5.94 -48.00
C GLN A 1203 -4.36 7.37 -48.34
N ARG A 1204 -4.68 8.20 -47.34
CA ARG A 1204 -4.92 9.65 -47.52
C ARG A 1204 -3.65 10.46 -47.77
N GLY A 1205 -2.47 9.84 -47.71
CA GLY A 1205 -1.18 10.50 -47.83
C GLY A 1205 -0.77 11.23 -46.54
N THR A 1206 -1.28 10.83 -45.38
CA THR A 1206 -0.83 11.33 -44.07
C THR A 1206 0.07 10.32 -43.37
N ILE A 1207 0.93 10.82 -42.49
CA ILE A 1207 1.81 9.99 -41.66
C ILE A 1207 1.08 9.70 -40.35
N VAL A 1208 1.16 8.47 -39.83
CA VAL A 1208 0.48 8.10 -38.56
C VAL A 1208 1.49 7.68 -37.50
N ILE A 1209 1.32 8.19 -36.27
CA ILE A 1209 2.23 7.92 -35.13
C ILE A 1209 1.53 7.20 -33.94
N PRO A 1210 1.03 5.96 -34.12
CA PRO A 1210 0.28 5.24 -33.09
C PRO A 1210 1.14 4.74 -31.91
N LYS A 1211 1.09 5.47 -30.79
CA LYS A 1211 1.66 5.02 -29.50
C LYS A 1211 1.13 3.64 -29.09
N SER A 1212 2.02 2.65 -28.90
CA SER A 1212 1.63 1.36 -28.31
C SER A 1212 2.79 0.60 -27.68
N GLU A 1213 2.49 -0.12 -26.60
CA GLU A 1213 3.44 -0.96 -25.86
C GLU A 1213 3.24 -2.45 -26.22
N LYS A 1214 1.97 -2.82 -26.46
CA LYS A 1214 1.52 -4.20 -26.69
C LYS A 1214 1.22 -4.49 -28.18
N ARG A 1215 0.87 -3.49 -29.01
CA ARG A 1215 0.46 -3.68 -30.42
C ARG A 1215 1.48 -3.27 -31.49
N LEU A 1216 2.74 -2.98 -31.13
CA LEU A 1216 3.77 -2.49 -32.06
C LEU A 1216 3.82 -3.24 -33.42
N LYS A 1217 3.88 -4.59 -33.41
CA LYS A 1217 3.95 -5.38 -34.67
C LYS A 1217 2.68 -5.25 -35.51
N LEU A 1218 1.52 -5.33 -34.87
CA LEU A 1218 0.20 -5.20 -35.50
C LEU A 1218 -0.04 -3.79 -36.08
N ASN A 1219 0.46 -2.75 -35.40
CA ASN A 1219 0.43 -1.39 -35.91
C ASN A 1219 1.39 -1.23 -37.12
N PHE A 1220 2.61 -1.77 -37.04
CA PHE A 1220 3.58 -1.73 -38.14
C PHE A 1220 3.11 -2.48 -39.40
N GLU A 1221 2.37 -3.59 -39.23
CA GLU A 1221 1.75 -4.36 -40.30
C GLU A 1221 0.68 -3.60 -41.10
N SER A 1222 0.21 -2.43 -40.64
CA SER A 1222 -0.67 -1.55 -41.43
C SER A 1222 -0.03 -1.04 -42.72
N ASN A 1223 1.31 -0.96 -42.79
CA ASN A 1223 2.06 -0.68 -44.03
C ASN A 1223 1.77 -1.70 -45.15
N GLN A 1224 1.21 -2.87 -44.83
CA GLN A 1224 0.87 -3.92 -45.79
C GLN A 1224 -0.60 -3.84 -46.29
N ILE A 1225 -1.36 -2.81 -45.91
CA ILE A 1225 -2.83 -2.73 -46.07
C ILE A 1225 -3.25 -1.37 -46.69
N VAL A 1226 -2.29 -0.60 -47.25
CA VAL A 1226 -2.46 0.79 -47.71
C VAL A 1226 -3.45 1.05 -48.87
N ASN A 1227 -4.04 0.00 -49.45
CA ASN A 1227 -5.03 0.09 -50.52
C ASN A 1227 -6.38 -0.48 -50.05
N LEU A 1228 -7.12 0.28 -49.25
CA LEU A 1228 -8.49 -0.08 -48.87
C LEU A 1228 -9.42 0.03 -50.09
N PRO A 1229 -10.33 -0.94 -50.31
CA PRO A 1229 -11.44 -0.82 -51.26
C PRO A 1229 -12.28 0.44 -51.00
N GLN A 1230 -12.82 1.05 -52.05
CA GLN A 1230 -13.49 2.36 -51.99
C GLN A 1230 -14.64 2.39 -50.97
N ASP A 1231 -15.46 1.34 -50.91
CA ASP A 1231 -16.58 1.21 -49.97
C ASP A 1231 -16.11 1.07 -48.50
N ILE A 1232 -14.96 0.42 -48.29
CA ILE A 1232 -14.33 0.27 -46.97
C ILE A 1232 -13.65 1.57 -46.55
N PHE A 1233 -13.01 2.28 -47.50
CA PHE A 1233 -12.43 3.60 -47.28
C PHE A 1233 -13.51 4.63 -46.90
N GLU A 1234 -14.64 4.65 -47.61
CA GLU A 1234 -15.75 5.56 -47.35
C GLU A 1234 -16.38 5.36 -45.96
N ILE A 1235 -16.45 4.13 -45.44
CA ILE A 1235 -16.93 3.87 -44.06
C ILE A 1235 -16.02 4.57 -43.03
N VAL A 1236 -14.69 4.49 -43.19
CA VAL A 1236 -13.74 5.11 -42.26
C VAL A 1236 -13.71 6.63 -42.42
N ASP A 1237 -13.75 7.13 -43.67
CA ASP A 1237 -13.64 8.56 -43.95
C ASP A 1237 -14.90 9.36 -43.55
N ASN A 1238 -16.09 8.78 -43.74
CA ASN A 1238 -17.36 9.39 -43.34
C ASN A 1238 -17.67 9.24 -41.84
N TYR A 1239 -16.82 8.55 -41.05
CA TYR A 1239 -17.07 8.25 -39.63
C TYR A 1239 -17.41 9.49 -38.78
N HIS A 1240 -16.73 10.61 -39.05
CA HIS A 1240 -16.97 11.92 -38.43
C HIS A 1240 -18.39 12.49 -38.61
N LYS A 1241 -19.20 11.93 -39.53
CA LYS A 1241 -20.59 12.34 -39.80
C LYS A 1241 -21.59 11.66 -38.86
N LYS A 1242 -21.17 10.66 -38.07
CA LYS A 1242 -22.04 9.99 -37.09
C LYS A 1242 -22.46 10.98 -35.98
N PRO A 1243 -23.75 11.01 -35.58
CA PRO A 1243 -24.20 11.83 -34.45
C PRO A 1243 -23.43 11.52 -33.16
N GLY A 1244 -23.02 12.56 -32.44
CA GLY A 1244 -22.28 12.44 -31.18
C GLY A 1244 -20.76 12.27 -31.31
N MET A 1245 -20.18 12.34 -32.52
CA MET A 1245 -18.72 12.39 -32.68
C MET A 1245 -18.18 13.79 -32.41
N HIS A 1246 -17.37 13.92 -31.35
CA HIS A 1246 -16.65 15.15 -31.02
C HIS A 1246 -15.32 15.22 -31.79
N ARG A 1247 -14.87 16.44 -32.13
CA ARG A 1247 -13.70 16.71 -33.00
C ARG A 1247 -12.37 16.94 -32.27
N SER A 1248 -12.29 16.72 -30.96
CA SER A 1248 -11.06 16.88 -30.17
C SER A 1248 -11.09 15.94 -28.97
N LEU A 1249 -9.92 15.44 -28.57
CA LEU A 1249 -9.77 14.46 -27.50
C LEU A 1249 -9.57 15.05 -26.09
N ASP A 1250 -9.23 16.34 -25.95
CA ASP A 1250 -9.10 16.96 -24.64
C ASP A 1250 -10.42 17.57 -24.15
N ALA A 1251 -11.22 16.72 -23.50
CA ALA A 1251 -12.45 17.11 -22.80
C ALA A 1251 -12.19 17.72 -21.41
N LYS A 1252 -10.98 18.18 -21.09
CA LYS A 1252 -10.70 19.06 -19.94
C LYS A 1252 -10.48 20.53 -20.33
N THR A 1253 -10.17 20.83 -21.59
CA THR A 1253 -9.84 22.20 -22.05
C THR A 1253 -11.01 22.91 -22.76
N ILE A 1254 -12.22 22.39 -22.60
CA ILE A 1254 -13.47 22.99 -23.08
C ILE A 1254 -14.34 23.28 -21.85
N GLU A 1255 -14.04 24.37 -21.15
CA GLU A 1255 -14.88 24.85 -20.04
C GLU A 1255 -16.11 25.62 -20.56
N GLU A 1256 -16.03 26.20 -21.77
CA GLU A 1256 -17.17 26.82 -22.45
C GLU A 1256 -17.32 26.36 -23.92
N PRO A 1257 -18.54 26.39 -24.52
CA PRO A 1257 -18.77 26.06 -25.93
C PRO A 1257 -18.16 27.05 -26.94
N GLY A 1258 -16.84 27.02 -27.08
CA GLY A 1258 -16.11 27.85 -28.06
C GLY A 1258 -14.62 28.05 -27.75
N SER A 1259 -14.20 27.83 -26.50
CA SER A 1259 -12.80 27.95 -26.08
C SER A 1259 -12.02 26.64 -26.25
N VAL A 1260 -10.70 26.77 -26.39
CA VAL A 1260 -9.74 25.66 -26.38
C VAL A 1260 -8.48 26.12 -25.65
N ALA A 1261 -8.35 25.77 -24.37
CA ALA A 1261 -7.13 25.94 -23.57
C ALA A 1261 -6.55 27.38 -23.49
N GLY A 1262 -7.40 28.40 -23.39
CA GLY A 1262 -7.02 29.81 -23.25
C GLY A 1262 -8.22 30.73 -23.38
#